data_AF-A0A8H7F9B7-F1
#
_entry.id   AF-A0A8H7F9B7-F1
#
_cell.length_a   1.000
_cell.length_b   1.000
_cell.length_c   1.000
_cell.angle_alpha   90.00
_cell.angle_beta   90.00
_cell.angle_gamma   90.00
#
_symmetry.space_group_name_H-M   'P 1'
#
loop_
_entity.id
_entity.type
_entity.pdbx_description
1 polymer ?
#
loop_
_entity_poly.entity_id
_entity_poly.type
_entity_poly.pdbx_seq_one_letter_code
_entity_poly.pdbx_strand_id
1 'polypeptide(L)'
;MLTSFIAVVLIAADAFGLAPHGPWDQFNFAPESRISRPTQIHSIQGNVQNADALISSGTANFNGNSSFVTLDFGLEVGGRVFFDVVHSTGDARLSLSFTESAEFISPLNSDDSCHSVFTMDGDGVQSLPVPLSTGKFMQTISQQRGGFRFMTIVSHSDGQIGIAGVGVENTFMPHWDDLRAYTGYFFTKDPNFHDPDFLTKLWYAGAYTVQTNTIDANQARQQPCPSPKGWDNNASGGPVEGPILVDGAKRDRNIWPGDMGISSHTELVALNDILPSKNALLVMFSTQDPATGSLQYSGPPINAKGSDTYIAWSLIGTHNVWLYTGDIDFVHDVWSNFTKALAFLESQVDETGLMDVPQAFSNDWGRDGGQGHNIAANVLLYRSLVTGSELARQIGDAHLSKAYAANATTLKRDINDLLWDSTAEMFRDNDSSDLLPQDGNAMAVLFNVTQNQEQVKAISKGLTQFWTDIGPLSPELNDTIIPFVGGFEVQAHFIAGEGERALDLLHQVQSTLLEGFTANGSLGYRAAAGYDFDHSYTSHSHGWATGPTPAMTFHILGIGITSPQGKTWSISPVLSGLQSAEGGLETGLGWFGVKWEVSDSMLSVAVSTPLGTSGTVRLPGEGPVTVDGIVQTGINVDFALFLSLDAQRQLFLANGWTLAEEQAAFDCHVSTEGANFDLTGLSGEHTLNRTRNTPPTKMVDSLRFNLCSDLKPQEDVAEGDQCPKGARACLTSVNQKSQESDRIISVITLAMASSTRSVTAGLSDPKFISILFAGPEYSSPSESTPTKQFLNVTVHCDPNSKSDPIFLSYDDSLLALEWRAPGGCPSEQSPEPPKDHDDKDDPKEENVGSGLGWFFLVILLAFVAYFGLGAYYNYSTYGARGKDLIPHRDFWQEVPYMLKDVISHLCSSVHPRRSSRGGYVAV
;
A
#
# COMPACT_ATOMS: atom_id res chain seq x y z
N MET A 1 13.99 5.21 -57.36
CA MET A 1 13.02 4.10 -57.46
C MET A 1 13.46 3.02 -56.47
N LEU A 2 12.58 2.76 -55.50
CA LEU A 2 12.51 1.65 -54.54
C LEU A 2 13.80 0.91 -54.12
N THR A 3 14.19 1.09 -52.86
CA THR A 3 14.74 0.01 -52.03
C THR A 3 14.20 0.14 -50.61
N SER A 4 13.51 -0.92 -50.19
CA SER A 4 12.74 -1.07 -48.97
C SER A 4 13.61 -1.08 -47.71
N PHE A 5 13.27 -0.25 -46.72
CA PHE A 5 13.59 -0.46 -45.32
C PHE A 5 12.40 -1.21 -44.70
N ILE A 6 12.56 -2.50 -44.40
CA ILE A 6 11.70 -3.19 -43.46
C ILE A 6 12.37 -3.01 -42.09
N ALA A 7 11.92 -2.00 -41.35
CA ALA A 7 12.14 -1.92 -39.93
C ALA A 7 11.15 -2.90 -39.26
N VAL A 8 11.67 -3.98 -38.69
CA VAL A 8 10.91 -4.78 -37.74
C VAL A 8 10.87 -3.96 -36.45
N VAL A 9 9.77 -3.23 -36.26
CA VAL A 9 9.42 -2.64 -34.97
C VAL A 9 8.95 -3.80 -34.10
N LEU A 10 9.83 -4.29 -33.22
CA LEU A 10 9.41 -5.03 -32.03
C LEU A 10 8.78 -4.00 -31.09
N ILE A 11 7.46 -3.83 -31.21
CA ILE A 11 6.67 -3.25 -30.12
C ILE A 11 6.71 -4.32 -29.03
N ALA A 12 7.58 -4.14 -28.05
CA ALA A 12 7.31 -4.67 -26.73
C ALA A 12 6.05 -3.93 -26.28
N ALA A 13 4.91 -4.61 -26.32
CA ALA A 13 3.79 -4.17 -25.51
C ALA A 13 4.26 -4.40 -24.08
N ASP A 14 4.62 -3.33 -23.37
CA ASP A 14 4.72 -3.34 -21.92
C ASP A 14 3.34 -3.78 -21.43
N ALA A 15 3.25 -5.05 -21.01
CA ALA A 15 2.05 -5.59 -20.43
C ALA A 15 1.98 -5.04 -18.99
N PHE A 16 1.48 -3.81 -18.85
CA PHE A 16 1.06 -3.28 -17.56
C PHE A 16 -0.02 -4.22 -17.00
N GLY A 17 0.27 -4.84 -15.87
CA GLY A 17 -0.60 -5.74 -15.16
C GLY A 17 -1.52 -4.97 -14.22
N LEU A 18 -2.82 -5.03 -14.48
CA LEU A 18 -3.81 -4.62 -13.48
C LEU A 18 -3.56 -5.35 -12.15
N ALA A 19 -3.86 -4.69 -11.04
CA ALA A 19 -3.90 -5.34 -9.75
C ALA A 19 -4.76 -6.62 -9.84
N PRO A 20 -4.35 -7.73 -9.22
CA PRO A 20 -5.12 -8.96 -9.29
C PRO A 20 -6.52 -8.74 -8.72
N HIS A 21 -7.51 -9.41 -9.33
CA HIS A 21 -8.88 -9.37 -8.84
C HIS A 21 -9.02 -10.05 -7.48
N GLY A 22 -9.81 -9.45 -6.58
CA GLY A 22 -10.04 -10.00 -5.26
C GLY A 22 -11.14 -9.30 -4.48
N PRO A 23 -11.36 -9.70 -3.21
CA PRO A 23 -12.36 -9.07 -2.34
C PRO A 23 -12.15 -7.56 -2.12
N TRP A 24 -10.94 -7.06 -2.38
CA TRP A 24 -10.62 -5.65 -2.27
C TRP A 24 -11.19 -4.78 -3.39
N ASP A 25 -11.59 -5.37 -4.54
CA ASP A 25 -12.16 -4.64 -5.68
C ASP A 25 -13.43 -3.84 -5.30
N GLN A 26 -14.13 -4.26 -4.23
CA GLN A 26 -15.30 -3.55 -3.70
C GLN A 26 -14.99 -2.20 -3.04
N PHE A 27 -13.73 -1.96 -2.66
CA PHE A 27 -13.29 -0.71 -2.02
C PHE A 27 -12.75 0.30 -3.02
N ASN A 28 -12.59 -0.06 -4.29
CA ASN A 28 -12.17 0.88 -5.32
C ASN A 28 -13.29 1.90 -5.59
N PHE A 29 -13.10 3.13 -5.12
CA PHE A 29 -14.03 4.25 -5.25
C PHE A 29 -14.04 4.89 -6.64
N ALA A 30 -13.08 4.56 -7.52
CA ALA A 30 -13.06 5.08 -8.87
C ALA A 30 -14.31 4.64 -9.65
N PRO A 31 -14.94 5.54 -10.43
CA PRO A 31 -16.19 5.23 -11.12
C PRO A 31 -15.95 4.25 -12.27
N GLU A 32 -16.90 3.33 -12.49
CA GLU A 32 -16.86 2.34 -13.58
C GLU A 32 -16.90 2.96 -14.99
N SER A 33 -17.25 4.24 -15.09
CA SER A 33 -17.24 4.96 -16.35
C SER A 33 -16.91 6.43 -16.13
N ARG A 34 -16.60 7.13 -17.22
CA ARG A 34 -16.45 8.59 -17.26
C ARG A 34 -17.73 9.35 -16.88
N ILE A 35 -18.87 8.68 -16.75
CA ILE A 35 -20.15 9.32 -16.40
C ILE A 35 -20.53 8.94 -14.98
N SER A 36 -20.46 9.91 -14.07
CA SER A 36 -21.04 9.79 -12.73
C SER A 36 -22.48 10.28 -12.73
N ARG A 37 -23.36 9.56 -12.03
CA ARG A 37 -24.76 9.94 -11.83
C ARG A 37 -25.05 10.14 -10.35
N PRO A 38 -25.96 11.06 -10.00
CA PRO A 38 -26.38 11.22 -8.62
C PRO A 38 -27.03 9.93 -8.11
N THR A 39 -26.70 9.54 -6.89
CA THR A 39 -27.17 8.29 -6.29
C THR A 39 -28.40 8.52 -5.41
N GLN A 40 -28.54 9.73 -4.86
CA GLN A 40 -29.63 10.07 -3.93
C GLN A 40 -30.12 11.50 -4.14
N ILE A 41 -31.39 11.73 -3.81
CA ILE A 41 -31.92 13.07 -3.57
C ILE A 41 -31.62 13.43 -2.11
N HIS A 42 -30.76 14.41 -1.88
CA HIS A 42 -30.45 14.88 -0.53
C HIS A 42 -31.61 15.71 0.05
N SER A 43 -32.11 16.68 -0.73
CA SER A 43 -33.22 17.54 -0.29
C SER A 43 -34.02 18.11 -1.46
N ILE A 44 -35.28 18.45 -1.18
CA ILE A 44 -36.20 19.11 -2.11
C ILE A 44 -36.87 20.26 -1.38
N GLN A 45 -36.92 21.43 -2.01
CA GLN A 45 -37.62 22.60 -1.48
C GLN A 45 -38.42 23.30 -2.59
N GLY A 46 -39.57 23.86 -2.24
CA GLY A 46 -40.47 24.52 -3.18
C GLY A 46 -41.33 23.56 -4.00
N ASN A 47 -41.78 24.00 -5.17
CA ASN A 47 -42.70 23.27 -6.04
C ASN A 47 -41.93 22.47 -7.09
N VAL A 48 -41.42 21.30 -6.70
CA VAL A 48 -40.80 20.33 -7.62
C VAL A 48 -41.64 19.06 -7.66
N GLN A 49 -42.05 18.65 -8.86
CA GLN A 49 -42.78 17.40 -9.08
C GLN A 49 -41.85 16.34 -9.66
N ASN A 50 -41.98 15.10 -9.19
CA ASN A 50 -41.23 13.95 -9.70
C ASN A 50 -39.69 14.14 -9.62
N ALA A 51 -39.19 14.71 -8.51
CA ALA A 51 -37.77 14.96 -8.30
C ALA A 51 -36.91 13.68 -8.41
N ASP A 52 -37.44 12.52 -7.99
CA ASP A 52 -36.76 11.22 -8.09
C ASP A 52 -36.38 10.83 -9.52
N ALA A 53 -36.99 11.45 -10.54
CA ALA A 53 -36.59 11.26 -11.93
C ALA A 53 -35.17 11.77 -12.23
N LEU A 54 -34.57 12.61 -11.37
CA LEU A 54 -33.20 13.11 -11.53
C LEU A 54 -32.14 12.04 -11.20
N ILE A 55 -32.47 11.07 -10.34
CA ILE A 55 -31.60 9.92 -10.00
C ILE A 55 -32.05 8.61 -10.69
N SER A 56 -33.17 8.65 -11.39
CA SER A 56 -33.74 7.50 -12.09
C SER A 56 -34.04 7.86 -13.55
N SER A 57 -35.24 7.56 -14.04
CA SER A 57 -35.66 7.84 -15.41
C SER A 57 -36.92 8.69 -15.41
N GLY A 58 -37.01 9.64 -16.34
CA GLY A 58 -38.18 10.49 -16.52
C GLY A 58 -37.81 11.97 -16.49
N THR A 59 -38.75 12.81 -16.08
CA THR A 59 -38.57 14.27 -16.02
C THR A 59 -39.03 14.79 -14.66
N ALA A 60 -38.16 15.56 -13.99
CA ALA A 60 -38.50 16.35 -12.83
C ALA A 60 -38.94 17.76 -13.27
N ASN A 61 -40.04 18.25 -12.71
CA ASN A 61 -40.64 19.52 -13.11
C ASN A 61 -40.52 20.55 -12.00
N PHE A 62 -39.76 21.60 -12.24
CA PHE A 62 -39.64 22.77 -11.37
C PHE A 62 -40.73 23.77 -11.77
N ASN A 63 -41.66 24.06 -10.86
CA ASN A 63 -42.92 24.77 -11.13
C ASN A 63 -43.13 26.01 -10.25
N GLY A 64 -42.05 26.61 -9.77
CA GLY A 64 -42.15 27.81 -8.95
C GLY A 64 -40.81 28.44 -8.67
N ASN A 65 -40.82 29.75 -8.47
CA ASN A 65 -39.63 30.48 -8.06
C ASN A 65 -39.06 29.93 -6.74
N SER A 66 -37.73 29.89 -6.63
CA SER A 66 -36.96 29.37 -5.49
C SER A 66 -37.20 27.88 -5.19
N SER A 67 -37.69 27.11 -6.17
CA SER A 67 -37.78 25.65 -6.05
C SER A 67 -36.44 25.01 -6.41
N PHE A 68 -35.96 24.07 -5.59
CA PHE A 68 -34.69 23.41 -5.83
C PHE A 68 -34.68 21.94 -5.41
N VAL A 69 -33.73 21.21 -6.00
CA VAL A 69 -33.37 19.85 -5.60
C VAL A 69 -31.86 19.79 -5.41
N THR A 70 -31.42 19.28 -4.27
CA THR A 70 -30.02 18.94 -4.02
C THR A 70 -29.81 17.44 -4.25
N LEU A 71 -28.82 17.13 -5.08
CA LEU A 71 -28.40 15.80 -5.46
C LEU A 71 -27.12 15.43 -4.70
N ASP A 72 -27.07 14.21 -4.18
CA ASP A 72 -25.87 13.60 -3.60
C ASP A 72 -25.33 12.55 -4.59
N PHE A 73 -24.06 12.70 -4.98
CA PHE A 73 -23.38 11.73 -5.83
C PHE A 73 -22.82 10.54 -5.02
N GLY A 74 -22.83 10.61 -3.70
CA GLY A 74 -22.34 9.60 -2.76
C GLY A 74 -20.83 9.67 -2.54
N LEU A 75 -20.08 10.03 -3.58
CA LEU A 75 -18.63 10.23 -3.56
C LEU A 75 -18.29 11.57 -4.21
N GLU A 76 -17.06 12.02 -3.98
CA GLU A 76 -16.48 13.15 -4.70
C GLU A 76 -16.48 12.86 -6.21
N VAL A 77 -16.99 13.78 -7.01
CA VAL A 77 -16.98 13.73 -8.48
C VAL A 77 -16.44 15.04 -9.02
N GLY A 78 -16.10 15.09 -10.31
CA GLY A 78 -15.71 16.38 -10.85
C GLY A 78 -15.47 16.41 -12.35
N GLY A 79 -15.94 17.50 -12.93
CA GLY A 79 -15.92 17.69 -14.37
C GLY A 79 -17.16 18.41 -14.86
N ARG A 80 -17.65 17.98 -16.03
CA ARG A 80 -18.65 18.72 -16.80
C ARG A 80 -20.04 18.15 -16.54
N VAL A 81 -20.87 18.93 -15.87
CA VAL A 81 -22.28 18.61 -15.64
C VAL A 81 -23.05 18.66 -16.95
N PHE A 82 -23.94 17.69 -17.15
CA PHE A 82 -24.90 17.67 -18.25
C PHE A 82 -26.28 17.21 -17.77
N PHE A 83 -27.31 17.64 -18.50
CA PHE A 83 -28.70 17.20 -18.34
C PHE A 83 -29.52 17.64 -19.56
N ASP A 84 -30.72 17.08 -19.71
CA ASP A 84 -31.66 17.50 -20.74
C ASP A 84 -32.70 18.48 -20.17
N VAL A 85 -32.84 19.63 -20.82
CA VAL A 85 -33.96 20.55 -20.64
C VAL A 85 -35.09 20.07 -21.55
N VAL A 86 -36.02 19.30 -20.98
CA VAL A 86 -37.14 18.67 -21.71
C VAL A 86 -38.15 19.71 -22.18
N HIS A 87 -38.47 20.67 -21.33
CA HIS A 87 -39.28 21.83 -21.68
C HIS A 87 -38.90 23.01 -20.78
N SER A 88 -39.08 24.22 -21.29
CA SER A 88 -38.93 25.48 -20.58
C SER A 88 -40.01 26.45 -21.06
N THR A 89 -40.59 27.25 -20.16
CA THR A 89 -41.65 28.21 -20.52
C THR A 89 -41.31 29.62 -20.05
N GLY A 90 -41.74 30.62 -20.82
CA GLY A 90 -41.72 32.02 -20.38
C GLY A 90 -40.32 32.53 -20.03
N ASP A 91 -40.18 33.00 -18.79
CA ASP A 91 -38.96 33.56 -18.21
C ASP A 91 -38.13 32.56 -17.40
N ALA A 92 -38.24 31.25 -17.72
CA ALA A 92 -37.48 30.16 -17.09
C ALA A 92 -36.00 30.53 -16.82
N ARG A 93 -35.61 30.49 -15.55
CA ARG A 93 -34.23 30.73 -15.07
C ARG A 93 -33.79 29.59 -14.19
N LEU A 94 -32.60 29.05 -14.49
CA LEU A 94 -32.00 27.96 -13.73
C LEU A 94 -30.57 28.34 -13.30
N SER A 95 -30.17 27.93 -12.11
CA SER A 95 -28.77 27.96 -11.69
C SER A 95 -28.35 26.65 -11.05
N LEU A 96 -27.03 26.44 -10.99
CA LEU A 96 -26.39 25.32 -10.32
C LEU A 96 -25.47 25.83 -9.22
N SER A 97 -25.44 25.16 -8.08
CA SER A 97 -24.44 25.35 -7.03
C SER A 97 -23.87 24.02 -6.59
N PHE A 98 -22.65 24.04 -6.04
CA PHE A 98 -21.83 22.85 -5.82
C PHE A 98 -21.06 22.91 -4.51
N THR A 99 -21.03 21.81 -3.76
CA THR A 99 -20.25 21.71 -2.52
C THR A 99 -19.61 20.34 -2.36
N GLU A 100 -18.44 20.29 -1.73
CA GLU A 100 -17.82 19.04 -1.27
C GLU A 100 -18.48 18.59 0.05
N SER A 101 -18.80 19.55 0.93
CA SER A 101 -19.44 19.29 2.23
C SER A 101 -20.95 19.50 2.19
N ALA A 102 -21.67 18.70 2.99
CA ALA A 102 -23.09 18.94 3.23
C ALA A 102 -23.36 20.21 4.06
N GLU A 103 -22.36 20.68 4.82
CA GLU A 103 -22.47 21.86 5.71
C GLU A 103 -22.73 23.16 4.94
N PHE A 104 -22.23 23.24 3.70
CA PHE A 104 -22.26 24.44 2.89
C PHE A 104 -23.31 24.40 1.77
N ILE A 105 -24.13 23.33 1.69
CA ILE A 105 -25.19 23.20 0.67
C ILE A 105 -26.06 24.44 0.70
N SER A 106 -26.09 25.15 -0.43
CA SER A 106 -26.83 26.39 -0.58
C SER A 106 -27.44 26.48 -1.98
N PRO A 107 -28.70 26.92 -2.14
CA PRO A 107 -29.26 27.22 -3.46
C PRO A 107 -28.72 28.56 -4.03
N LEU A 108 -27.90 29.28 -3.27
CA LEU A 108 -27.42 30.63 -3.62
C LEU A 108 -25.91 30.71 -3.80
N ASN A 109 -25.14 29.77 -3.25
CA ASN A 109 -23.69 29.78 -3.28
C ASN A 109 -23.15 28.34 -3.46
N SER A 110 -22.01 28.24 -4.11
CA SER A 110 -21.14 27.07 -4.11
C SER A 110 -20.05 27.29 -3.04
N ASP A 111 -19.35 26.22 -2.65
CA ASP A 111 -18.12 26.36 -1.86
C ASP A 111 -17.15 27.28 -2.59
N ASP A 112 -16.29 28.00 -1.89
CA ASP A 112 -15.30 28.83 -2.54
C ASP A 112 -14.10 27.98 -3.02
N SER A 113 -13.67 28.19 -4.25
CA SER A 113 -12.62 27.38 -4.90
C SER A 113 -11.48 28.19 -5.52
N CYS A 114 -11.72 29.47 -5.83
CA CYS A 114 -10.76 30.30 -6.53
C CYS A 114 -10.02 31.28 -5.60
N HIS A 115 -10.72 31.82 -4.62
CA HIS A 115 -10.18 32.66 -3.56
C HIS A 115 -11.07 32.54 -2.33
N SER A 116 -10.49 32.68 -1.14
CA SER A 116 -11.24 32.69 0.11
C SER A 116 -11.88 34.05 0.38
N VAL A 117 -13.14 34.05 0.85
CA VAL A 117 -13.80 35.26 1.35
C VAL A 117 -14.62 34.96 2.60
N PHE A 118 -14.60 35.88 3.57
CA PHE A 118 -15.36 35.74 4.83
C PHE A 118 -16.85 35.43 4.65
N THR A 119 -17.44 35.88 3.53
CA THR A 119 -18.86 35.67 3.20
C THR A 119 -19.18 34.30 2.63
N MET A 120 -18.18 33.47 2.31
CA MET A 120 -18.31 32.12 1.72
C MET A 120 -19.21 32.15 0.48
N ASP A 121 -18.96 33.13 -0.38
CA ASP A 121 -19.81 33.43 -1.53
C ASP A 121 -19.02 33.93 -2.75
N GLY A 122 -17.70 33.76 -2.74
CA GLY A 122 -16.78 34.17 -3.81
C GLY A 122 -17.06 33.48 -5.14
N ASP A 123 -17.51 32.23 -5.11
CA ASP A 123 -17.85 31.48 -6.32
C ASP A 123 -19.32 31.66 -6.75
N GLY A 124 -20.24 31.88 -5.80
CA GLY A 124 -21.67 32.05 -6.08
C GLY A 124 -22.30 30.85 -6.82
N VAL A 125 -23.23 31.10 -7.75
CA VAL A 125 -23.88 30.06 -8.57
C VAL A 125 -23.48 30.15 -10.04
N GLN A 126 -23.49 29.03 -10.73
CA GLN A 126 -23.51 29.02 -12.18
C GLN A 126 -24.94 29.29 -12.69
N SER A 127 -25.18 30.49 -13.20
CA SER A 127 -26.44 30.82 -13.89
C SER A 127 -26.44 30.30 -15.32
N LEU A 128 -27.52 29.64 -15.74
CA LEU A 128 -27.67 29.20 -17.13
C LEU A 128 -28.14 30.36 -18.03
N PRO A 129 -27.81 30.33 -19.34
CA PRO A 129 -28.26 31.35 -20.29
C PRO A 129 -29.78 31.50 -20.36
N VAL A 130 -30.25 32.74 -20.52
CA VAL A 130 -31.67 33.10 -20.68
C VAL A 130 -31.88 33.71 -22.07
N PRO A 131 -32.88 33.25 -22.86
CA PRO A 131 -33.87 32.23 -22.51
C PRO A 131 -33.26 30.81 -22.43
N LEU A 132 -33.77 30.00 -21.49
CA LEU A 132 -33.33 28.62 -21.31
C LEU A 132 -33.78 27.77 -22.51
N SER A 133 -32.82 27.30 -23.33
CA SER A 133 -33.08 26.47 -24.50
C SER A 133 -33.45 25.04 -24.14
N THR A 134 -34.41 24.45 -24.85
CA THR A 134 -34.70 23.01 -24.77
C THR A 134 -33.62 22.18 -25.46
N GLY A 135 -33.38 20.97 -24.97
CA GLY A 135 -32.34 20.05 -25.44
C GLY A 135 -31.23 19.82 -24.41
N LYS A 136 -30.12 19.21 -24.85
CA LYS A 136 -29.01 18.82 -23.98
C LYS A 136 -28.20 20.05 -23.55
N PHE A 137 -28.14 20.29 -22.24
CA PHE A 137 -27.18 21.18 -21.61
C PHE A 137 -25.90 20.39 -21.27
N MET A 138 -24.74 21.00 -21.48
CA MET A 138 -23.46 20.49 -21.04
C MET A 138 -22.56 21.67 -20.68
N GLN A 139 -21.96 21.64 -19.50
CA GLN A 139 -20.98 22.65 -19.11
C GLN A 139 -19.82 22.70 -20.11
N THR A 140 -19.28 23.90 -20.32
CA THR A 140 -17.99 24.07 -21.00
C THR A 140 -16.84 23.64 -20.08
N ILE A 141 -15.64 23.45 -20.63
CA ILE A 141 -14.44 23.18 -19.82
C ILE A 141 -14.18 24.33 -18.83
N SER A 142 -14.37 25.58 -19.25
CA SER A 142 -14.24 26.76 -18.38
C SER A 142 -15.15 26.65 -17.15
N GLN A 143 -16.42 26.30 -17.36
CA GLN A 143 -17.44 26.31 -16.32
C GLN A 143 -17.49 25.03 -15.48
N GLN A 144 -16.65 24.03 -15.77
CA GLN A 144 -16.62 22.81 -14.97
C GLN A 144 -16.32 23.15 -13.52
N ARG A 145 -16.92 22.43 -12.57
CA ARG A 145 -16.73 22.75 -11.14
C ARG A 145 -15.35 22.31 -10.61
N GLY A 146 -14.73 21.31 -11.24
CA GLY A 146 -13.71 20.50 -10.56
C GLY A 146 -14.42 19.59 -9.56
N GLY A 147 -13.85 19.40 -8.37
CA GLY A 147 -14.41 18.59 -7.29
C GLY A 147 -15.71 19.13 -6.67
N PHE A 148 -16.68 18.24 -6.48
CA PHE A 148 -17.84 18.38 -5.60
C PHE A 148 -18.49 17.01 -5.32
N ARG A 149 -19.26 16.89 -4.22
CA ARG A 149 -20.14 15.74 -3.96
C ARG A 149 -21.62 16.09 -4.10
N PHE A 150 -21.99 17.31 -3.74
CA PHE A 150 -23.38 17.78 -3.77
C PHE A 150 -23.57 18.80 -4.88
N MET A 151 -24.68 18.68 -5.62
CA MET A 151 -25.09 19.66 -6.62
C MET A 151 -26.55 20.06 -6.39
N THR A 152 -26.82 21.36 -6.33
CA THR A 152 -28.18 21.88 -6.21
C THR A 152 -28.63 22.52 -7.52
N ILE A 153 -29.78 22.07 -8.04
CA ILE A 153 -30.45 22.64 -9.22
C ILE A 153 -31.56 23.57 -8.72
N VAL A 154 -31.52 24.85 -9.09
CA VAL A 154 -32.40 25.89 -8.54
C VAL A 154 -33.16 26.63 -9.65
N SER A 155 -34.48 26.70 -9.52
CA SER A 155 -35.34 27.55 -10.35
C SER A 155 -35.49 28.94 -9.72
N HIS A 156 -35.31 30.00 -10.51
CA HIS A 156 -35.45 31.41 -10.11
C HIS A 156 -36.64 32.11 -10.77
N SER A 157 -37.61 31.33 -11.25
CA SER A 157 -38.76 31.82 -12.00
C SER A 157 -39.99 30.94 -11.79
N ASP A 158 -41.17 31.49 -12.07
CA ASP A 158 -42.42 30.73 -12.08
C ASP A 158 -42.63 29.96 -13.40
N GLY A 159 -41.83 30.25 -14.44
CA GLY A 159 -41.79 29.46 -15.66
C GLY A 159 -41.45 27.99 -15.36
N GLN A 160 -42.22 27.07 -15.93
CA GLN A 160 -42.01 25.63 -15.77
C GLN A 160 -40.72 25.17 -16.46
N ILE A 161 -39.94 24.33 -15.77
CA ILE A 161 -38.70 23.73 -16.28
C ILE A 161 -38.76 22.22 -16.04
N GLY A 162 -38.68 21.44 -17.11
CA GLY A 162 -38.52 19.98 -17.06
C GLY A 162 -37.07 19.59 -17.24
N ILE A 163 -36.48 18.91 -16.25
CA ILE A 163 -35.09 18.42 -16.28
C ILE A 163 -35.07 16.89 -16.26
N ALA A 164 -34.19 16.28 -17.05
CA ALA A 164 -33.97 14.84 -17.12
C ALA A 164 -32.49 14.49 -17.27
N GLY A 165 -32.13 13.24 -16.91
CA GLY A 165 -30.86 12.64 -17.33
C GLY A 165 -29.58 13.26 -16.74
N VAL A 166 -29.66 13.84 -15.53
CA VAL A 166 -28.54 14.51 -14.87
C VAL A 166 -27.32 13.58 -14.71
N GLY A 167 -26.13 14.11 -14.99
CA GLY A 167 -24.87 13.44 -14.74
C GLY A 167 -23.67 14.39 -14.87
N VAL A 168 -22.49 13.84 -14.59
CA VAL A 168 -21.19 14.52 -14.68
C VAL A 168 -20.28 13.70 -15.57
N GLU A 169 -19.70 14.32 -16.59
CA GLU A 169 -18.58 13.77 -17.33
C GLU A 169 -17.29 14.07 -16.55
N ASN A 170 -16.72 13.04 -15.92
CA ASN A 170 -15.54 13.15 -15.06
C ASN A 170 -14.28 13.49 -15.88
N THR A 171 -13.62 14.59 -15.51
CA THR A 171 -12.43 15.11 -16.20
C THR A 171 -11.11 14.79 -15.50
N PHE A 172 -11.18 14.20 -14.30
CA PHE A 172 -10.02 13.72 -13.54
C PHE A 172 -9.24 12.66 -14.30
N MET A 173 -7.92 12.61 -14.13
CA MET A 173 -7.04 11.60 -14.75
C MET A 173 -7.29 11.44 -16.26
N PRO A 174 -7.13 12.51 -17.06
CA PRO A 174 -7.68 12.63 -18.41
C PRO A 174 -7.11 11.62 -19.42
N HIS A 175 -5.96 11.01 -19.14
CA HIS A 175 -5.24 10.08 -20.01
C HIS A 175 -5.63 8.62 -19.83
N TRP A 176 -6.49 8.29 -18.87
CA TRP A 176 -6.97 6.93 -18.62
C TRP A 176 -8.33 6.67 -19.27
N ASP A 177 -8.54 5.52 -19.89
CA ASP A 177 -9.88 5.13 -20.35
C ASP A 177 -10.68 4.45 -19.23
N ASP A 178 -10.04 3.54 -18.50
CA ASP A 178 -10.60 2.83 -17.34
C ASP A 178 -10.04 3.42 -16.05
N LEU A 179 -10.86 4.17 -15.32
CA LEU A 179 -10.48 4.79 -14.05
C LEU A 179 -10.27 3.76 -12.92
N ARG A 180 -10.77 2.54 -13.06
CA ARG A 180 -10.61 1.46 -12.07
C ARG A 180 -9.38 0.59 -12.32
N ALA A 181 -8.57 0.91 -13.34
CA ALA A 181 -7.37 0.18 -13.75
C ALA A 181 -6.18 0.34 -12.78
N TYR A 182 -6.42 0.20 -11.47
CA TYR A 182 -5.37 0.32 -10.46
C TYR A 182 -4.35 -0.81 -10.65
N THR A 183 -3.08 -0.46 -10.57
CA THR A 183 -1.95 -1.39 -10.73
C THR A 183 -1.40 -1.85 -9.39
N GLY A 184 -1.85 -1.28 -8.28
CA GLY A 184 -1.58 -1.73 -6.92
C GLY A 184 -2.84 -1.89 -6.09
N TYR A 185 -2.73 -2.61 -4.98
CA TYR A 185 -3.83 -2.78 -4.02
C TYR A 185 -3.31 -3.05 -2.61
N PHE A 186 -4.19 -2.86 -1.64
CA PHE A 186 -3.96 -3.19 -0.24
C PHE A 186 -5.24 -3.78 0.37
N PHE A 187 -5.08 -4.81 1.18
CA PHE A 187 -6.17 -5.48 1.86
C PHE A 187 -5.73 -6.00 3.23
N THR A 188 -6.43 -5.54 4.26
CA THR A 188 -6.30 -6.08 5.63
C THR A 188 -7.64 -5.99 6.35
N LYS A 189 -7.76 -6.80 7.41
CA LYS A 189 -8.83 -6.67 8.39
C LYS A 189 -8.25 -6.36 9.74
N ASP A 190 -8.80 -5.33 10.37
CA ASP A 190 -8.45 -4.95 11.72
C ASP A 190 -9.52 -5.48 12.70
N PRO A 191 -9.27 -6.59 13.40
CA PRO A 191 -10.24 -7.13 14.36
C PRO A 191 -10.39 -6.26 15.61
N ASN A 192 -9.49 -5.31 15.85
CA ASN A 192 -9.46 -4.47 17.05
C ASN A 192 -10.20 -3.15 16.86
N PHE A 193 -10.60 -2.82 15.63
CA PHE A 193 -11.36 -1.63 15.31
C PHE A 193 -12.84 -1.94 15.01
N HIS A 194 -13.72 -0.96 15.28
CA HIS A 194 -15.17 -1.16 15.17
C HIS A 194 -15.65 -1.39 13.72
N ASP A 195 -14.90 -0.88 12.74
CA ASP A 195 -15.04 -1.18 11.32
C ASP A 195 -13.81 -1.99 10.87
N PRO A 196 -13.93 -3.33 10.74
CA PRO A 196 -12.78 -4.16 10.42
C PRO A 196 -12.14 -3.88 9.06
N ASP A 197 -12.88 -3.28 8.12
CA ASP A 197 -12.38 -2.95 6.79
C ASP A 197 -11.88 -1.49 6.71
N PHE A 198 -11.84 -0.77 7.83
CA PHE A 198 -11.51 0.66 7.88
C PHE A 198 -10.15 0.99 7.24
N LEU A 199 -9.09 0.28 7.60
CA LEU A 199 -7.75 0.51 7.04
C LEU A 199 -7.73 0.29 5.52
N THR A 200 -8.45 -0.73 5.04
CA THR A 200 -8.61 -0.96 3.59
C THR A 200 -9.35 0.21 2.95
N LYS A 201 -10.49 0.65 3.49
CA LYS A 201 -11.23 1.81 2.97
C LYS A 201 -10.38 3.08 2.95
N LEU A 202 -9.59 3.31 4.00
CA LEU A 202 -8.70 4.47 4.11
C LEU A 202 -7.61 4.45 3.01
N TRP A 203 -7.05 3.29 2.69
CA TRP A 203 -6.09 3.13 1.60
C TRP A 203 -6.71 3.52 0.25
N TYR A 204 -7.91 3.03 -0.03
CA TYR A 204 -8.61 3.34 -1.29
C TYR A 204 -9.12 4.79 -1.36
N ALA A 205 -9.41 5.42 -0.21
CA ALA A 205 -9.73 6.83 -0.16
C ALA A 205 -8.55 7.68 -0.66
N GLY A 206 -7.31 7.35 -0.26
CA GLY A 206 -6.14 8.06 -0.77
C GLY A 206 -5.83 7.80 -2.23
N ALA A 207 -5.97 6.56 -2.70
CA ALA A 207 -5.85 6.25 -4.11
C ALA A 207 -6.87 7.04 -4.98
N TYR A 208 -8.12 7.15 -4.51
CA TYR A 208 -9.13 7.93 -5.21
C TYR A 208 -8.85 9.44 -5.16
N THR A 209 -8.41 9.98 -4.01
CA THR A 209 -8.06 11.40 -3.87
C THR A 209 -6.96 11.83 -4.84
N VAL A 210 -5.87 11.06 -5.00
CA VAL A 210 -4.86 11.44 -6.01
C VAL A 210 -5.41 11.38 -7.42
N GLN A 211 -6.28 10.42 -7.74
CA GLN A 211 -6.95 10.36 -9.04
C GLN A 211 -7.81 11.62 -9.28
N THR A 212 -8.56 12.10 -8.28
CA THR A 212 -9.35 13.34 -8.40
C THR A 212 -8.47 14.59 -8.55
N ASN A 213 -7.20 14.50 -8.15
CA ASN A 213 -6.25 15.61 -8.17
C ASN A 213 -5.31 15.54 -9.38
N THR A 214 -5.52 14.59 -10.29
CA THR A 214 -4.87 14.58 -11.60
C THR A 214 -5.77 15.29 -12.61
N ILE A 215 -5.28 16.36 -13.25
CA ILE A 215 -6.06 17.15 -14.21
C ILE A 215 -5.30 17.32 -15.53
N ASP A 216 -5.99 17.67 -16.61
CA ASP A 216 -5.32 18.11 -17.84
C ASP A 216 -4.66 19.49 -17.61
N ALA A 217 -3.47 19.68 -18.17
CA ALA A 217 -2.72 20.93 -18.05
C ALA A 217 -3.47 22.17 -18.59
N ASN A 218 -4.53 22.02 -19.38
CA ASN A 218 -5.39 23.13 -19.84
C ASN A 218 -6.66 23.31 -18.99
N GLN A 219 -6.72 22.67 -17.82
CA GLN A 219 -7.88 22.66 -16.94
C GLN A 219 -7.56 23.16 -15.52
N ALA A 220 -6.48 23.92 -15.38
CA ALA A 220 -6.13 24.62 -14.15
C ALA A 220 -7.13 25.76 -13.88
N ARG A 221 -7.22 26.19 -12.61
CA ARG A 221 -8.09 27.29 -12.19
C ARG A 221 -7.56 28.62 -12.71
N GLN A 222 -8.40 29.47 -13.31
CA GLN A 222 -7.99 30.82 -13.71
C GLN A 222 -7.58 31.67 -12.51
N GLN A 223 -6.47 32.39 -12.69
CA GLN A 223 -6.02 33.44 -11.78
C GLN A 223 -5.62 34.68 -12.60
N PRO A 224 -6.13 35.89 -12.29
CA PRO A 224 -7.11 36.19 -11.23
C PRO A 224 -8.50 35.58 -11.50
N CYS A 225 -9.24 35.31 -10.44
CA CYS A 225 -10.58 34.74 -10.49
C CYS A 225 -11.58 35.62 -11.26
N PRO A 226 -12.62 35.02 -11.88
CA PRO A 226 -13.75 35.76 -12.41
C PRO A 226 -14.37 36.72 -11.38
N SER A 227 -14.62 37.96 -11.80
CA SER A 227 -15.14 39.04 -10.94
C SER A 227 -16.58 39.40 -11.34
N PRO A 228 -17.47 39.76 -10.39
CA PRO A 228 -17.26 39.85 -8.94
C PRO A 228 -17.33 38.51 -8.20
N LYS A 229 -17.85 37.48 -8.85
CA LYS A 229 -17.94 36.11 -8.33
C LYS A 229 -17.73 35.12 -9.46
N GLY A 230 -17.33 33.92 -9.10
CA GLY A 230 -17.31 32.78 -10.00
C GLY A 230 -15.93 32.18 -10.15
N TRP A 231 -15.90 31.18 -11.01
CA TRP A 231 -14.73 30.35 -11.23
C TRP A 231 -14.63 29.97 -12.69
N ASP A 232 -13.41 29.77 -13.16
CA ASP A 232 -13.13 29.22 -14.48
C ASP A 232 -11.96 28.24 -14.40
N ASN A 233 -12.06 27.09 -15.09
CA ASN A 233 -11.14 25.95 -15.05
C ASN A 233 -10.60 25.61 -16.44
N ASN A 234 -10.22 26.64 -17.20
CA ASN A 234 -9.63 26.52 -18.54
C ASN A 234 -8.29 27.27 -18.64
N ALA A 235 -7.61 27.49 -17.51
CA ALA A 235 -6.29 28.09 -17.49
C ALA A 235 -5.22 27.06 -17.85
N SER A 236 -4.07 27.56 -18.32
CA SER A 236 -2.88 26.72 -18.48
C SER A 236 -2.19 26.54 -17.12
N GLY A 237 -2.00 25.28 -16.75
CA GLY A 237 -1.24 24.82 -15.61
C GLY A 237 0.27 24.72 -15.88
N GLY A 238 0.74 25.11 -17.07
CA GLY A 238 2.16 25.16 -17.42
C GLY A 238 2.46 24.75 -18.85
N PRO A 239 3.73 24.86 -19.28
CA PRO A 239 4.16 24.58 -20.66
C PRO A 239 4.34 23.08 -20.93
N VAL A 240 3.34 22.26 -20.59
CA VAL A 240 3.29 20.81 -20.80
C VAL A 240 1.96 20.40 -21.42
N GLU A 241 1.93 19.27 -22.10
CA GLU A 241 0.70 18.65 -22.58
C GLU A 241 0.36 17.41 -21.76
N GLY A 242 -0.93 17.14 -21.58
CA GLY A 242 -1.42 15.97 -20.85
C GLY A 242 -1.62 16.22 -19.35
N PRO A 243 -1.56 15.16 -18.52
CA PRO A 243 -1.94 15.24 -17.12
C PRO A 243 -0.88 15.94 -16.28
N ILE A 244 -1.32 16.67 -15.25
CA ILE A 244 -0.50 17.24 -14.18
C ILE A 244 -1.13 16.88 -12.83
N LEU A 245 -0.30 16.65 -11.83
CA LEU A 245 -0.75 16.50 -10.45
C LEU A 245 -0.93 17.87 -9.81
N VAL A 246 -2.08 18.09 -9.19
CA VAL A 246 -2.40 19.33 -8.45
C VAL A 246 -2.71 19.03 -6.99
N ASP A 247 -2.84 20.10 -6.19
CA ASP A 247 -3.11 20.04 -4.76
C ASP A 247 -4.47 19.38 -4.43
N GLY A 248 -5.55 19.88 -5.05
CA GLY A 248 -6.91 19.47 -4.74
C GLY A 248 -7.86 19.47 -5.94
N ALA A 249 -8.96 18.72 -5.82
CA ALA A 249 -9.95 18.58 -6.89
C ALA A 249 -10.79 19.85 -7.10
N LYS A 250 -11.20 20.50 -6.01
CA LYS A 250 -12.03 21.72 -5.98
C LYS A 250 -11.20 22.99 -6.05
N ARG A 251 -10.57 23.35 -4.93
CA ARG A 251 -9.86 24.61 -4.72
C ARG A 251 -8.50 24.59 -5.42
N ASP A 252 -8.00 25.78 -5.79
CA ASP A 252 -6.68 26.05 -6.41
C ASP A 252 -6.46 25.31 -7.75
N ARG A 253 -6.53 23.97 -7.76
CA ARG A 253 -6.27 23.12 -8.93
C ARG A 253 -4.96 23.51 -9.60
N ASN A 254 -3.93 23.62 -8.78
CA ASN A 254 -2.64 24.15 -9.15
C ASN A 254 -1.50 23.22 -8.71
N ILE A 255 -0.34 23.32 -9.37
CA ILE A 255 0.81 22.51 -8.99
C ILE A 255 1.42 23.08 -7.71
N TRP A 256 1.54 22.23 -6.69
CA TRP A 256 2.15 22.54 -5.40
C TRP A 256 3.14 21.41 -5.03
N PRO A 257 4.47 21.64 -5.14
CA PRO A 257 5.46 20.59 -4.89
C PRO A 257 5.45 20.00 -3.48
N GLY A 258 5.01 20.75 -2.47
CA GLY A 258 4.90 20.25 -1.10
C GLY A 258 4.02 19.01 -1.01
N ASP A 259 2.87 19.03 -1.68
CA ASP A 259 1.90 17.94 -1.78
C ASP A 259 2.53 16.66 -2.32
N MET A 260 3.42 16.80 -3.30
CA MET A 260 4.11 15.69 -3.95
C MET A 260 5.01 14.91 -2.99
N GLY A 261 5.38 15.50 -1.84
CA GLY A 261 6.04 14.80 -0.74
C GLY A 261 5.23 13.63 -0.16
N ILE A 262 3.92 13.59 -0.43
CA ILE A 262 3.00 12.51 -0.07
C ILE A 262 2.33 11.93 -1.32
N SER A 263 1.69 12.75 -2.15
CA SER A 263 0.81 12.29 -3.23
C SER A 263 1.53 11.49 -4.32
N SER A 264 2.80 11.79 -4.61
CA SER A 264 3.57 11.01 -5.59
C SER A 264 3.85 9.57 -5.12
N HIS A 265 3.94 9.34 -3.80
CA HIS A 265 4.03 8.01 -3.23
C HIS A 265 2.71 7.25 -3.40
N THR A 266 1.58 7.94 -3.23
CA THR A 266 0.24 7.39 -3.47
C THR A 266 0.03 7.03 -4.95
N GLU A 267 0.45 7.89 -5.88
CA GLU A 267 0.44 7.59 -7.33
C GLU A 267 1.23 6.30 -7.65
N LEU A 268 2.41 6.12 -7.06
CA LEU A 268 3.17 4.88 -7.22
C LEU A 268 2.39 3.67 -6.72
N VAL A 269 2.01 3.67 -5.44
CA VAL A 269 1.55 2.44 -4.78
C VAL A 269 0.17 1.98 -5.25
N ALA A 270 -0.65 2.88 -5.80
CA ALA A 270 -1.99 2.57 -6.27
C ALA A 270 -2.10 2.49 -7.80
N LEU A 271 -1.42 3.39 -8.52
CA LEU A 271 -1.70 3.63 -9.94
C LEU A 271 -0.50 3.32 -10.85
N ASN A 272 0.73 3.32 -10.33
CA ASN A 272 1.97 3.30 -11.14
C ASN A 272 1.95 4.38 -12.25
N ASP A 273 1.35 5.52 -11.95
CA ASP A 273 1.16 6.64 -12.90
C ASP A 273 1.92 7.87 -12.40
N ILE A 274 3.22 7.90 -12.67
CA ILE A 274 4.12 8.99 -12.25
C ILE A 274 4.20 10.10 -13.30
N LEU A 275 3.54 9.94 -14.45
CA LEU A 275 3.52 10.95 -15.51
C LEU A 275 2.98 12.32 -15.04
N PRO A 276 1.87 12.42 -14.26
CA PRO A 276 1.38 13.71 -13.79
C PRO A 276 2.37 14.42 -12.87
N SER A 277 3.02 13.69 -11.97
CA SER A 277 4.11 14.19 -11.13
C SER A 277 5.32 14.66 -11.95
N LYS A 278 5.77 13.88 -12.93
CA LYS A 278 6.87 14.29 -13.83
C LYS A 278 6.53 15.58 -14.56
N ASN A 279 5.34 15.68 -15.13
CA ASN A 279 4.88 16.87 -15.85
C ASN A 279 4.80 18.08 -14.91
N ALA A 280 4.28 17.92 -13.70
CA ALA A 280 4.26 18.97 -12.69
C ALA A 280 5.68 19.50 -12.37
N LEU A 281 6.66 18.62 -12.21
CA LEU A 281 8.06 19.02 -11.95
C LEU A 281 8.70 19.73 -13.15
N LEU A 282 8.43 19.29 -14.38
CA LEU A 282 8.87 20.00 -15.59
C LEU A 282 8.35 21.44 -15.62
N VAL A 283 7.08 21.63 -15.24
CA VAL A 283 6.50 22.97 -15.08
C VAL A 283 7.26 23.74 -14.01
N MET A 284 7.51 23.16 -12.83
CA MET A 284 8.23 23.87 -11.76
C MET A 284 9.65 24.29 -12.17
N PHE A 285 10.41 23.45 -12.86
CA PHE A 285 11.72 23.83 -13.37
C PHE A 285 11.66 24.94 -14.43
N SER A 286 10.55 25.03 -15.18
CA SER A 286 10.34 26.14 -16.13
C SER A 286 10.14 27.50 -15.43
N THR A 287 9.82 27.51 -14.13
CA THR A 287 9.63 28.72 -13.34
C THR A 287 10.92 29.31 -12.75
N GLN A 288 12.05 28.61 -12.90
CA GLN A 288 13.31 28.94 -12.25
C GLN A 288 13.76 30.37 -12.56
N ASP A 289 14.13 31.12 -11.51
CA ASP A 289 14.81 32.39 -11.66
C ASP A 289 16.23 32.15 -12.20
N PRO A 290 16.58 32.67 -13.40
CA PRO A 290 17.89 32.41 -13.99
C PRO A 290 19.04 33.10 -13.26
N ALA A 291 18.79 34.11 -12.42
CA ALA A 291 19.80 34.84 -11.68
C ALA A 291 20.18 34.14 -10.37
N THR A 292 19.19 33.62 -9.64
CA THR A 292 19.40 32.98 -8.33
C THR A 292 19.42 31.46 -8.39
N GLY A 293 18.69 30.85 -9.33
CA GLY A 293 18.41 29.42 -9.37
C GLY A 293 17.18 29.00 -8.56
N SER A 294 16.51 29.90 -7.85
CA SER A 294 15.34 29.58 -7.03
C SER A 294 14.13 29.22 -7.90
N LEU A 295 13.35 28.23 -7.48
CA LEU A 295 12.08 27.88 -8.13
C LEU A 295 10.93 28.65 -7.48
N GLN A 296 9.81 28.74 -8.19
CA GLN A 296 8.53 29.12 -7.58
C GLN A 296 8.03 27.99 -6.68
N TYR A 297 7.17 28.30 -5.72
CA TYR A 297 6.60 27.29 -4.81
C TYR A 297 5.19 26.86 -5.20
N SER A 298 4.62 27.48 -6.23
CA SER A 298 3.45 26.97 -6.93
C SER A 298 3.65 27.13 -8.44
N GLY A 299 3.06 26.25 -9.23
CA GLY A 299 3.00 26.38 -10.68
C GLY A 299 2.07 27.53 -11.13
N PRO A 300 2.04 27.81 -12.44
CA PRO A 300 1.04 28.67 -13.03
C PRO A 300 -0.36 28.05 -12.94
N PRO A 301 -1.42 28.88 -12.83
CA PRO A 301 -1.36 30.33 -13.00
C PRO A 301 -1.10 31.14 -11.72
N ILE A 302 -1.04 30.51 -10.53
CA ILE A 302 -0.77 31.23 -9.26
C ILE A 302 0.67 31.79 -9.22
N ASN A 303 1.67 31.00 -9.61
CA ASN A 303 3.07 31.41 -9.70
C ASN A 303 3.68 32.01 -8.40
N ALA A 304 3.37 31.41 -7.25
CA ALA A 304 3.79 31.93 -5.94
C ALA A 304 5.31 31.80 -5.72
N LYS A 305 5.93 32.76 -5.01
CA LYS A 305 7.39 32.82 -4.75
C LYS A 305 7.76 32.92 -3.27
N GLY A 306 8.93 32.39 -2.91
CA GLY A 306 9.51 32.59 -1.58
C GLY A 306 9.22 31.47 -0.59
N SER A 307 9.48 30.22 -0.97
CA SER A 307 9.48 29.07 -0.07
C SER A 307 10.64 28.15 -0.37
N ASP A 308 11.59 28.02 0.56
CA ASP A 308 12.72 27.10 0.40
C ASP A 308 12.31 25.63 0.57
N THR A 309 11.32 25.36 1.44
CA THR A 309 10.82 23.99 1.66
C THR A 309 10.21 23.42 0.37
N TYR A 310 9.46 24.22 -0.39
CA TYR A 310 8.88 23.80 -1.67
C TYR A 310 9.90 23.68 -2.81
N ILE A 311 10.96 24.49 -2.80
CA ILE A 311 12.10 24.27 -3.71
C ILE A 311 12.71 22.90 -3.40
N ALA A 312 12.97 22.59 -2.12
CA ALA A 312 13.49 21.29 -1.71
C ALA A 312 12.55 20.13 -2.09
N TRP A 313 11.23 20.28 -1.92
CA TRP A 313 10.26 19.28 -2.38
C TRP A 313 10.32 19.03 -3.89
N SER A 314 10.56 20.04 -4.71
CA SER A 314 10.75 19.87 -6.16
C SER A 314 12.01 19.02 -6.46
N LEU A 315 13.10 19.23 -5.72
CA LEU A 315 14.33 18.46 -5.85
C LEU A 315 14.13 17.00 -5.40
N ILE A 316 13.45 16.78 -4.28
CA ILE A 316 13.12 15.45 -3.76
C ILE A 316 12.19 14.71 -4.73
N GLY A 317 11.17 15.38 -5.24
CA GLY A 317 10.25 14.85 -6.25
C GLY A 317 10.95 14.40 -7.53
N THR A 318 11.98 15.15 -7.97
CA THR A 318 12.80 14.79 -9.14
C THR A 318 13.46 13.42 -8.95
N HIS A 319 14.01 13.18 -7.75
CA HIS A 319 14.57 11.88 -7.42
C HIS A 319 13.49 10.79 -7.33
N ASN A 320 12.33 11.07 -6.74
CA ASN A 320 11.24 10.10 -6.65
C ASN A 320 10.75 9.65 -8.03
N VAL A 321 10.60 10.57 -8.99
CA VAL A 321 10.25 10.23 -10.37
C VAL A 321 11.25 9.24 -10.95
N TRP A 322 12.55 9.54 -10.87
CA TRP A 322 13.60 8.64 -11.34
C TRP A 322 13.63 7.30 -10.60
N LEU A 323 13.44 7.31 -9.28
CA LEU A 323 13.42 6.09 -8.47
C LEU A 323 12.28 5.16 -8.89
N TYR A 324 11.13 5.70 -9.25
CA TYR A 324 9.93 4.93 -9.56
C TYR A 324 9.84 4.49 -11.02
N THR A 325 10.28 5.34 -11.95
CA THR A 325 10.18 5.08 -13.39
C THR A 325 11.50 4.64 -14.03
N GLY A 326 12.63 4.91 -13.38
CA GLY A 326 13.97 4.76 -13.98
C GLY A 326 14.27 5.77 -15.08
N ASP A 327 13.45 6.81 -15.25
CA ASP A 327 13.59 7.83 -16.29
C ASP A 327 14.77 8.77 -16.01
N ILE A 328 15.97 8.32 -16.40
CA ILE A 328 17.20 9.11 -16.27
C ILE A 328 17.26 10.25 -17.28
N ASP A 329 16.55 10.15 -18.41
CA ASP A 329 16.50 11.20 -19.43
C ASP A 329 15.80 12.45 -18.89
N PHE A 330 14.71 12.29 -18.14
CA PHE A 330 14.09 13.38 -17.39
C PHE A 330 15.09 14.09 -16.46
N VAL A 331 15.90 13.32 -15.73
CA VAL A 331 16.93 13.89 -14.85
C VAL A 331 17.97 14.66 -15.67
N HIS A 332 18.43 14.11 -16.80
CA HIS A 332 19.35 14.79 -17.71
C HIS A 332 18.78 16.13 -18.22
N ASP A 333 17.50 16.16 -18.58
CA ASP A 333 16.82 17.36 -19.09
C ASP A 333 16.79 18.49 -18.07
N VAL A 334 16.55 18.17 -16.79
CA VAL A 334 16.44 19.17 -15.72
C VAL A 334 17.74 19.35 -14.91
N TRP A 335 18.80 18.57 -15.15
CA TRP A 335 19.99 18.51 -14.29
C TRP A 335 20.65 19.88 -14.06
N SER A 336 20.73 20.71 -15.10
CA SER A 336 21.30 22.06 -14.96
C SER A 336 20.43 22.97 -14.08
N ASN A 337 19.11 22.81 -14.11
CA ASN A 337 18.20 23.58 -13.27
C ASN A 337 18.20 23.03 -11.84
N PHE A 338 18.18 21.70 -11.69
CA PHE A 338 18.29 21.00 -10.41
C PHE A 338 19.53 21.45 -9.62
N THR A 339 20.71 21.40 -10.23
CA THR A 339 21.97 21.75 -9.56
C THR A 339 22.03 23.23 -9.16
N LYS A 340 21.42 24.14 -9.94
CA LYS A 340 21.30 25.56 -9.58
C LYS A 340 20.35 25.79 -8.40
N ALA A 341 19.21 25.09 -8.38
CA ALA A 341 18.25 25.19 -7.29
C ALA A 341 18.82 24.62 -5.98
N LEU A 342 19.54 23.49 -6.05
CA LEU A 342 20.23 22.96 -4.87
C LEU A 342 21.35 23.89 -4.40
N ALA A 343 22.15 24.45 -5.32
CA ALA A 343 23.17 25.45 -4.97
C ALA A 343 22.58 26.73 -4.38
N PHE A 344 21.37 27.13 -4.81
CA PHE A 344 20.64 28.25 -4.21
C PHE A 344 20.33 27.96 -2.73
N LEU A 345 19.78 26.78 -2.41
CA LEU A 345 19.53 26.39 -1.02
C LEU A 345 20.82 26.31 -0.20
N GLU A 346 21.87 25.68 -0.74
CA GLU A 346 23.19 25.59 -0.07
C GLU A 346 23.84 26.96 0.17
N SER A 347 23.54 27.97 -0.66
CA SER A 347 24.10 29.32 -0.50
C SER A 347 23.61 30.05 0.76
N GLN A 348 22.56 29.52 1.38
CA GLN A 348 21.94 30.05 2.59
C GLN A 348 22.46 29.35 3.86
N VAL A 349 23.41 28.41 3.73
CA VAL A 349 24.10 27.80 4.86
C VAL A 349 25.13 28.76 5.43
N ASP A 350 25.00 29.08 6.72
CA ASP A 350 25.86 30.05 7.41
C ASP A 350 26.99 29.37 8.21
N GLU A 351 27.68 30.12 9.08
CA GLU A 351 28.77 29.60 9.92
C GLU A 351 28.36 28.51 10.93
N THR A 352 27.06 28.34 11.21
CA THR A 352 26.56 27.26 12.07
C THR A 352 26.56 25.91 11.37
N GLY A 353 26.61 25.91 10.04
CA GLY A 353 26.47 24.71 9.20
C GLY A 353 25.02 24.37 8.85
N LEU A 354 24.03 25.16 9.30
CA LEU A 354 22.64 25.06 8.90
C LEU A 354 22.26 26.14 7.91
N MET A 355 21.22 25.87 7.12
CA MET A 355 20.53 26.86 6.33
C MET A 355 19.80 27.86 7.24
N ASP A 356 20.19 29.14 7.17
CA ASP A 356 19.49 30.27 7.78
C ASP A 356 18.48 30.82 6.76
N VAL A 357 17.25 30.29 6.80
CA VAL A 357 16.21 30.62 5.82
C VAL A 357 15.84 32.09 5.96
N PRO A 358 15.97 32.92 4.91
CA PRO A 358 15.60 34.32 4.98
C PRO A 358 14.08 34.47 5.00
N GLN A 359 13.60 35.55 5.64
CA GLN A 359 12.16 35.84 5.73
C GLN A 359 11.46 35.93 4.36
N ALA A 360 12.18 36.25 3.28
CA ALA A 360 11.61 36.30 1.94
C ALA A 360 11.34 34.90 1.33
N PHE A 361 11.89 33.85 1.93
CA PHE A 361 11.77 32.46 1.50
C PHE A 361 11.15 31.53 2.55
N SER A 362 10.53 32.10 3.60
CA SER A 362 9.98 31.35 4.73
C SER A 362 8.52 30.95 4.60
N ASN A 363 7.87 31.15 3.45
CA ASN A 363 6.48 30.74 3.27
C ASN A 363 6.38 29.20 3.28
N ASP A 364 5.37 28.67 3.97
CA ASP A 364 5.01 27.26 3.93
C ASP A 364 3.54 27.11 4.35
N TRP A 365 2.76 26.32 3.61
CA TRP A 365 1.33 26.14 3.90
C TRP A 365 1.06 25.29 5.15
N GLY A 366 2.01 24.47 5.59
CA GLY A 366 1.84 23.63 6.78
C GLY A 366 2.01 24.38 8.11
N ARG A 367 2.39 25.66 8.08
CA ARG A 367 2.86 26.39 9.28
C ARG A 367 2.73 27.90 9.16
N ASP A 368 2.96 28.60 10.26
CA ASP A 368 3.20 30.04 10.29
C ASP A 368 4.67 30.32 10.67
N GLY A 369 5.43 30.81 9.70
CA GLY A 369 6.88 30.99 9.80
C GLY A 369 7.67 29.87 9.15
N GLY A 370 8.98 30.05 9.08
CA GLY A 370 9.90 29.11 8.41
C GLY A 370 11.31 29.66 8.20
N GLN A 371 11.56 30.89 8.66
CA GLN A 371 12.85 31.56 8.62
C GLN A 371 13.81 31.04 9.70
N GLY A 372 15.08 31.44 9.62
CA GLY A 372 16.11 31.04 10.58
C GLY A 372 16.67 29.63 10.29
N HIS A 373 17.39 29.07 11.25
CA HIS A 373 17.78 27.66 11.28
C HIS A 373 16.59 26.72 11.51
N ASN A 374 15.62 26.77 10.61
CA ASN A 374 14.38 26.03 10.74
C ASN A 374 14.62 24.52 10.54
N ILE A 375 14.15 23.69 11.47
CA ILE A 375 14.34 22.24 11.43
C ILE A 375 13.76 21.58 10.18
N ALA A 376 12.53 21.94 9.77
CA ALA A 376 11.88 21.34 8.61
C ALA A 376 12.66 21.66 7.32
N ALA A 377 13.07 22.92 7.15
CA ALA A 377 13.85 23.36 6.00
C ALA A 377 15.22 22.69 5.94
N ASN A 378 15.91 22.53 7.08
CA ASN A 378 17.22 21.88 7.15
C ASN A 378 17.14 20.36 6.94
N VAL A 379 16.09 19.70 7.43
CA VAL A 379 15.80 18.28 7.14
C VAL A 379 15.54 18.07 5.65
N LEU A 380 14.80 18.98 5.00
CA LEU A 380 14.54 18.92 3.56
C LEU A 380 15.78 19.22 2.71
N LEU A 381 16.64 20.14 3.14
CA LEU A 381 17.95 20.35 2.51
C LEU A 381 18.83 19.10 2.63
N TYR A 382 18.89 18.49 3.81
CA TYR A 382 19.58 17.20 4.01
C TYR A 382 19.06 16.14 3.04
N ARG A 383 17.74 15.98 2.94
CA ARG A 383 17.13 15.01 2.04
C ARG A 383 17.46 15.32 0.57
N SER A 384 17.43 16.59 0.17
CA SER A 384 17.80 17.04 -1.18
C SER A 384 19.26 16.77 -1.52
N LEU A 385 20.18 16.90 -0.56
CA LEU A 385 21.60 16.55 -0.74
C LEU A 385 21.80 15.04 -0.85
N VAL A 386 21.10 14.24 -0.05
CA VAL A 386 21.16 12.76 -0.12
C VAL A 386 20.63 12.28 -1.47
N THR A 387 19.46 12.73 -1.90
CA THR A 387 18.87 12.33 -3.18
C THR A 387 19.64 12.92 -4.36
N GLY A 388 20.12 14.17 -4.25
CA GLY A 388 20.98 14.81 -5.25
C GLY A 388 22.33 14.11 -5.43
N SER A 389 22.91 13.57 -4.35
CA SER A 389 24.14 12.76 -4.43
C SER A 389 23.94 11.50 -5.27
N GLU A 390 22.80 10.83 -5.10
CA GLU A 390 22.43 9.65 -5.86
C GLU A 390 22.17 10.01 -7.33
N LEU A 391 21.39 11.04 -7.61
CA LEU A 391 21.17 11.52 -9.00
C LEU A 391 22.49 11.91 -9.68
N ALA A 392 23.37 12.63 -8.99
CA ALA A 392 24.68 13.01 -9.53
C ALA A 392 25.51 11.78 -9.91
N ARG A 393 25.47 10.72 -9.09
CA ARG A 393 26.15 9.45 -9.40
C ARG A 393 25.62 8.81 -10.68
N GLN A 394 24.31 8.86 -10.88
CA GLN A 394 23.62 8.24 -12.03
C GLN A 394 23.86 9.02 -13.32
N ILE A 395 23.94 10.36 -13.23
CA ILE A 395 24.34 11.25 -14.33
C ILE A 395 25.84 11.12 -14.67
N GLY A 396 26.63 10.49 -13.79
CA GLY A 396 28.07 10.30 -13.97
C GLY A 396 28.94 11.44 -13.42
N ASP A 397 28.36 12.35 -12.62
CA ASP A 397 29.09 13.40 -11.91
C ASP A 397 29.54 12.93 -10.52
N ALA A 398 30.64 12.15 -10.51
CA ALA A 398 31.22 11.63 -9.28
C ALA A 398 31.73 12.73 -8.33
N HIS A 399 32.05 13.93 -8.84
CA HIS A 399 32.51 15.04 -8.02
C HIS A 399 31.34 15.63 -7.21
N LEU A 400 30.24 15.99 -7.88
CA LEU A 400 29.03 16.49 -7.21
C LEU A 400 28.43 15.43 -6.29
N SER A 401 28.39 14.16 -6.71
CA SER A 401 27.90 13.07 -5.86
C SER A 401 28.64 13.02 -4.52
N LYS A 402 29.98 13.08 -4.54
CA LYS A 402 30.81 13.09 -3.33
C LYS A 402 30.63 14.37 -2.51
N ALA A 403 30.51 15.53 -3.16
CA ALA A 403 30.31 16.81 -2.49
C ALA A 403 28.97 16.84 -1.74
N TYR A 404 27.87 16.49 -2.41
CA TYR A 404 26.54 16.44 -1.79
C TYR A 404 26.47 15.42 -0.65
N ALA A 405 27.10 14.24 -0.78
CA ALA A 405 27.18 13.27 0.31
C ALA A 405 27.94 13.81 1.54
N ALA A 406 29.04 14.52 1.32
CA ALA A 406 29.82 15.14 2.39
C ALA A 406 29.05 16.27 3.09
N ASN A 407 28.35 17.11 2.31
CA ASN A 407 27.52 18.19 2.83
C ASN A 407 26.33 17.63 3.62
N ALA A 408 25.65 16.60 3.12
CA ALA A 408 24.57 15.91 3.85
C ALA A 408 25.06 15.34 5.19
N THR A 409 26.22 14.68 5.20
CA THR A 409 26.81 14.12 6.42
C THR A 409 27.11 15.21 7.46
N THR A 410 27.63 16.35 7.00
CA THR A 410 27.96 17.51 7.83
C THR A 410 26.69 18.16 8.39
N LEU A 411 25.73 18.45 7.52
CA LEU A 411 24.44 19.05 7.89
C LEU A 411 23.67 18.18 8.90
N LYS A 412 23.63 16.86 8.73
CA LYS A 412 22.99 15.96 9.70
C LYS A 412 23.61 16.09 11.10
N ARG A 413 24.95 16.16 11.18
CA ARG A 413 25.64 16.37 12.46
C ARG A 413 25.25 17.72 13.05
N ASP A 414 25.35 18.79 12.26
CA ASP A 414 25.15 20.15 12.74
C ASP A 414 23.69 20.39 13.18
N ILE A 415 22.69 19.80 12.50
CA ILE A 415 21.28 19.80 12.93
C ILE A 415 21.15 19.20 14.34
N ASN A 416 21.78 18.05 14.59
CA ASN A 416 21.72 17.41 15.90
C ASN A 416 22.48 18.20 16.97
N ASP A 417 23.58 18.85 16.62
CA ASP A 417 24.35 19.63 17.59
C ASP A 417 23.63 20.93 18.00
N LEU A 418 22.88 21.56 17.08
CA LEU A 418 22.25 22.86 17.33
C LEU A 418 20.77 22.77 17.76
N LEU A 419 19.99 21.89 17.14
CA LEU A 419 18.53 21.89 17.28
C LEU A 419 17.97 20.80 18.20
N TRP A 420 18.74 19.74 18.50
CA TRP A 420 18.28 18.68 19.41
C TRP A 420 18.19 19.17 20.85
N ASP A 421 17.01 19.08 21.46
CA ASP A 421 16.82 19.31 22.89
C ASP A 421 16.78 17.98 23.64
N SER A 422 17.87 17.67 24.34
CA SER A 422 17.99 16.45 25.15
C SER A 422 17.01 16.36 26.34
N THR A 423 16.44 17.48 26.79
CA THR A 423 15.44 17.50 27.86
C THR A 423 14.05 17.22 27.32
N ALA A 424 13.71 17.81 26.18
CA ALA A 424 12.44 17.54 25.49
C ALA A 424 12.45 16.20 24.74
N GLU A 425 13.64 15.65 24.47
CA GLU A 425 13.87 14.50 23.59
C GLU A 425 13.27 14.70 22.18
N MET A 426 13.36 15.92 21.67
CA MET A 426 12.85 16.33 20.36
C MET A 426 13.73 17.43 19.77
N PHE A 427 13.62 17.66 18.46
CA PHE A 427 14.20 18.83 17.81
C PHE A 427 13.32 20.06 18.06
N ARG A 428 13.97 21.19 18.36
CA ARG A 428 13.35 22.52 18.39
C ARG A 428 13.15 23.02 16.97
N ASP A 429 12.14 23.88 16.77
CA ASP A 429 11.86 24.45 15.46
C ASP A 429 13.00 25.31 14.93
N ASN A 430 13.70 25.99 15.85
CA ASN A 430 14.79 26.91 15.57
C ASN A 430 15.70 26.98 16.81
N ASP A 431 16.96 27.41 16.65
CA ASP A 431 17.92 27.55 17.75
C ASP A 431 17.54 28.65 18.76
N SER A 432 16.60 29.53 18.38
CA SER A 432 16.03 30.60 19.20
C SER A 432 14.62 30.32 19.74
N SER A 433 14.04 29.14 19.46
CA SER A 433 12.65 28.78 19.80
C SER A 433 12.58 27.56 20.73
N ASP A 434 11.60 27.55 21.63
CA ASP A 434 11.25 26.36 22.43
C ASP A 434 10.11 25.55 21.79
N LEU A 435 9.62 25.95 20.60
CA LEU A 435 8.61 25.21 19.85
C LEU A 435 9.19 23.85 19.43
N LEU A 436 8.44 22.78 19.67
CA LEU A 436 8.75 21.43 19.20
C LEU A 436 7.78 21.10 18.06
N PRO A 437 8.16 21.34 16.80
CA PRO A 437 7.22 21.24 15.69
C PRO A 437 6.97 19.78 15.32
N GLN A 438 5.77 19.48 14.85
CA GLN A 438 5.37 18.14 14.46
C GLN A 438 6.09 17.71 13.17
N ASP A 439 6.07 18.56 12.16
CA ASP A 439 6.64 18.32 10.83
C ASP A 439 8.15 18.03 10.84
N GLY A 440 8.95 18.90 11.42
CA GLY A 440 10.40 18.77 11.47
C GLY A 440 10.85 17.52 12.21
N ASN A 441 10.17 17.16 13.30
CA ASN A 441 10.45 15.95 14.06
C ASN A 441 10.03 14.68 13.30
N ALA A 442 8.83 14.66 12.72
CA ALA A 442 8.36 13.54 11.91
C ALA A 442 9.25 13.30 10.68
N MET A 443 9.60 14.37 9.96
CA MET A 443 10.51 14.28 8.80
C MET A 443 11.94 13.93 9.20
N ALA A 444 12.43 14.37 10.36
CA ALA A 444 13.77 13.99 10.84
C ALA A 444 13.89 12.48 11.07
N VAL A 445 12.81 11.83 11.52
CA VAL A 445 12.74 10.37 11.58
C VAL A 445 12.64 9.77 10.18
N LEU A 446 11.68 10.23 9.37
CA LEU A 446 11.41 9.69 8.03
C LEU A 446 12.64 9.72 7.11
N PHE A 447 13.38 10.82 7.12
CA PHE A 447 14.57 11.00 6.29
C PHE A 447 15.87 10.64 7.00
N ASN A 448 15.81 10.00 8.17
CA ASN A 448 16.98 9.50 8.90
C ASN A 448 18.00 10.60 9.23
N VAL A 449 17.54 11.74 9.75
CA VAL A 449 18.37 12.80 10.33
C VAL A 449 18.76 12.51 11.78
N THR A 450 18.03 11.61 12.46
CA THR A 450 18.36 11.12 13.79
C THR A 450 19.69 10.35 13.83
N GLN A 451 20.39 10.39 14.97
CA GLN A 451 21.67 9.71 15.21
C GLN A 451 21.52 8.22 15.53
N ASN A 452 20.45 7.80 16.20
CA ASN A 452 20.28 6.43 16.67
C ASN A 452 18.80 6.07 16.91
N GLN A 453 18.53 4.77 17.14
CA GLN A 453 17.17 4.26 17.35
C GLN A 453 16.52 4.78 18.64
N GLU A 454 17.29 5.12 19.68
CA GLU A 454 16.74 5.69 20.92
C GLU A 454 16.12 7.06 20.64
N GLN A 455 16.82 7.91 19.87
CA GLN A 455 16.32 9.20 19.43
C GLN A 455 15.05 9.07 18.58
N VAL A 456 15.01 8.10 17.66
CA VAL A 456 13.82 7.81 16.85
C VAL A 456 12.62 7.46 17.73
N LYS A 457 12.81 6.57 18.71
CA LYS A 457 11.75 6.18 19.66
C LYS A 457 11.31 7.35 20.55
N ALA A 458 12.26 8.16 20.98
CA ALA A 458 11.98 9.33 21.81
C ALA A 458 11.13 10.35 21.06
N ILE A 459 11.47 10.66 19.80
CA ILE A 459 10.65 11.53 18.94
C ILE A 459 9.25 10.94 18.73
N SER A 460 9.15 9.65 18.39
CA SER A 460 7.85 8.99 18.19
C SER A 460 6.97 9.08 19.44
N LYS A 461 7.54 8.98 20.64
CA LYS A 461 6.82 9.20 21.90
C LYS A 461 6.52 10.68 22.15
N GLY A 462 7.45 11.58 21.84
CA GLY A 462 7.30 13.03 22.01
C GLY A 462 6.16 13.60 21.17
N LEU A 463 5.99 13.13 19.94
CA LEU A 463 4.91 13.55 19.04
C LEU A 463 3.51 13.27 19.62
N THR A 464 3.34 12.21 20.43
CA THR A 464 2.03 11.90 21.04
C THR A 464 1.54 12.95 22.02
N GLN A 465 2.39 13.88 22.47
CA GLN A 465 1.99 14.95 23.38
C GLN A 465 0.99 15.93 22.75
N PHE A 466 0.90 15.95 21.41
CA PHE A 466 0.00 16.82 20.66
C PHE A 466 -1.29 16.14 20.22
N TRP A 467 -1.48 14.86 20.57
CA TRP A 467 -2.65 14.10 20.15
C TRP A 467 -3.94 14.59 20.82
N THR A 468 -5.00 14.65 20.02
CA THR A 468 -6.38 14.86 20.44
C THR A 468 -7.22 13.63 20.10
N ASP A 469 -8.53 13.66 20.38
CA ASP A 469 -9.43 12.56 20.01
C ASP A 469 -9.59 12.39 18.49
N ILE A 470 -9.17 13.39 17.69
CA ILE A 470 -9.40 13.46 16.24
C ILE A 470 -8.12 13.71 15.43
N GLY A 471 -6.94 13.57 16.05
CA GLY A 471 -5.64 13.75 15.40
C GLY A 471 -4.68 14.68 16.15
N PRO A 472 -3.41 14.72 15.74
CA PRO A 472 -2.37 15.54 16.33
C PRO A 472 -2.52 17.01 15.93
N LEU A 473 -2.53 17.90 16.91
CA LEU A 473 -2.36 19.33 16.66
C LEU A 473 -0.95 19.58 16.12
N SER A 474 -0.82 20.44 15.12
CA SER A 474 0.48 20.90 14.60
C SER A 474 0.90 22.15 15.37
N PRO A 475 1.89 22.09 16.28
CA PRO A 475 2.28 23.25 17.11
C PRO A 475 2.72 24.47 16.29
N GLU A 476 3.29 24.22 15.11
CA GLU A 476 3.73 25.21 14.12
C GLU A 476 2.58 25.93 13.40
N LEU A 477 1.33 25.49 13.59
CA LEU A 477 0.13 26.16 13.08
C LEU A 477 -1.02 26.05 14.08
N ASN A 478 -1.22 27.11 14.84
CA ASN A 478 -2.14 27.10 15.98
C ASN A 478 -3.58 26.65 15.62
N ASP A 479 -4.16 25.81 16.48
CA ASP A 479 -5.53 25.26 16.36
C ASP A 479 -5.78 24.39 15.13
N THR A 480 -4.75 23.82 14.50
CA THR A 480 -4.92 23.00 13.29
C THR A 480 -4.40 21.57 13.45
N ILE A 481 -5.13 20.65 12.81
CA ILE A 481 -4.72 19.27 12.54
C ILE A 481 -4.50 19.18 11.04
N ILE A 482 -3.28 18.81 10.64
CA ILE A 482 -2.83 18.85 9.24
C ILE A 482 -2.47 17.43 8.79
N PRO A 483 -3.33 16.75 8.02
CA PRO A 483 -3.07 15.41 7.49
C PRO A 483 -1.77 15.27 6.69
N PHE A 484 -1.28 16.33 6.04
CA PHE A 484 0.05 16.34 5.43
C PHE A 484 1.15 15.97 6.44
N VAL A 485 1.16 16.66 7.58
CA VAL A 485 2.13 16.42 8.65
C VAL A 485 1.86 15.09 9.34
N GLY A 486 0.59 14.78 9.59
CA GLY A 486 0.16 13.49 10.14
C GLY A 486 0.61 12.29 9.29
N GLY A 487 0.65 12.44 7.97
CA GLY A 487 1.17 11.43 7.05
C GLY A 487 2.65 11.10 7.25
N PHE A 488 3.47 12.09 7.64
CA PHE A 488 4.86 11.85 8.03
C PHE A 488 4.96 11.24 9.43
N GLU A 489 4.12 11.68 10.37
CA GLU A 489 4.12 11.17 11.75
C GLU A 489 3.74 9.68 11.82
N VAL A 490 2.73 9.25 11.06
CA VAL A 490 2.37 7.82 10.94
C VAL A 490 3.58 6.98 10.53
N GLN A 491 4.32 7.44 9.51
CA GLN A 491 5.53 6.75 9.05
C GLN A 491 6.64 6.78 10.10
N ALA A 492 6.82 7.90 10.81
CA ALA A 492 7.79 8.02 11.89
C ALA A 492 7.51 7.01 13.02
N HIS A 493 6.25 6.74 13.34
CA HIS A 493 5.87 5.71 14.32
C HIS A 493 6.19 4.29 13.84
N PHE A 494 5.94 3.98 12.56
CA PHE A 494 6.36 2.70 11.99
C PHE A 494 7.89 2.54 12.02
N ILE A 495 8.65 3.57 11.64
CA ILE A 495 10.12 3.57 11.66
C ILE A 495 10.67 3.42 13.09
N ALA A 496 9.96 3.94 14.10
CA ALA A 496 10.33 3.75 15.50
C ALA A 496 10.13 2.32 16.02
N GLY A 497 9.45 1.46 15.26
CA GLY A 497 9.00 0.14 15.72
C GLY A 497 7.78 0.22 16.62
N GLU A 498 7.02 1.31 16.53
CA GLU A 498 5.87 1.64 17.39
C GLU A 498 4.59 1.56 16.54
N GLY A 499 4.41 0.42 15.87
CA GLY A 499 3.37 0.27 14.86
C GLY A 499 1.94 0.30 15.43
N GLU A 500 1.72 -0.06 16.70
CA GLU A 500 0.42 0.13 17.38
C GLU A 500 0.06 1.62 17.45
N ARG A 501 1.04 2.48 17.79
CA ARG A 501 0.87 3.95 17.78
C ARG A 501 0.57 4.46 16.38
N ALA A 502 1.18 3.90 15.35
CA ALA A 502 0.86 4.24 13.97
C ALA A 502 -0.61 3.89 13.61
N LEU A 503 -1.10 2.73 14.03
CA LEU A 503 -2.49 2.33 13.83
C LEU A 503 -3.47 3.22 14.60
N ASP A 504 -3.16 3.54 15.87
CA ASP A 504 -3.98 4.45 16.68
C ASP A 504 -4.19 5.82 16.01
N LEU A 505 -3.15 6.34 15.34
CA LEU A 505 -3.23 7.58 14.59
C LEU A 505 -4.03 7.41 13.28
N LEU A 506 -3.86 6.30 12.56
CA LEU A 506 -4.64 5.99 11.37
C LEU A 506 -6.15 5.89 11.68
N HIS A 507 -6.52 5.34 12.83
CA HIS A 507 -7.91 5.22 13.28
C HIS A 507 -8.59 6.55 13.62
N GLN A 508 -7.82 7.63 13.77
CA GLN A 508 -8.34 8.99 13.99
C GLN A 508 -8.66 9.72 12.69
N VAL A 509 -8.23 9.16 11.54
CA VAL A 509 -8.49 9.72 10.21
C VAL A 509 -9.94 9.43 9.78
N GLN A 510 -10.53 10.30 8.98
CA GLN A 510 -11.90 10.15 8.47
C GLN A 510 -11.90 9.83 6.96
N SER A 511 -13.06 9.44 6.42
CA SER A 511 -13.20 8.85 5.08
C SER A 511 -13.03 9.80 3.89
N THR A 512 -12.95 11.12 4.11
CA THR A 512 -12.55 12.12 3.10
C THR A 512 -11.22 12.72 3.54
N LEU A 513 -10.20 12.64 2.70
CA LEU A 513 -8.86 13.13 3.02
C LEU A 513 -8.83 14.66 2.91
N LEU A 514 -9.35 15.28 3.96
CA LEU A 514 -9.41 16.72 4.13
C LEU A 514 -8.00 17.30 4.08
N GLU A 515 -7.93 18.50 3.53
CA GLU A 515 -6.72 19.30 3.57
C GLU A 515 -6.24 19.53 5.02
N GLY A 516 -7.17 19.84 5.91
CA GLY A 516 -6.94 20.09 7.32
C GLY A 516 -8.23 20.44 8.03
N PHE A 517 -8.21 20.50 9.35
CA PHE A 517 -9.35 20.90 10.19
C PHE A 517 -8.88 21.46 11.52
N THR A 518 -9.78 22.05 12.29
CA THR A 518 -9.43 22.62 13.60
C THR A 518 -9.43 21.59 14.72
N ALA A 519 -8.88 21.92 15.89
CA ALA A 519 -8.86 21.03 17.06
C ALA A 519 -10.26 20.57 17.52
N ASN A 520 -11.32 21.28 17.13
CA ASN A 520 -12.70 20.92 17.44
C ASN A 520 -13.40 20.12 16.33
N GLY A 521 -12.71 19.85 15.22
CA GLY A 521 -13.22 19.11 14.07
C GLY A 521 -13.95 19.96 13.02
N SER A 522 -13.98 21.29 13.15
CA SER A 522 -14.58 22.15 12.13
C SER A 522 -13.70 22.25 10.87
N LEU A 523 -14.35 22.53 9.75
CA LEU A 523 -13.71 22.82 8.45
C LEU A 523 -13.02 24.20 8.41
N GLY A 524 -12.75 24.82 9.56
CA GLY A 524 -12.08 26.12 9.66
C GLY A 524 -10.56 26.07 9.53
N TYR A 525 -10.01 25.14 8.74
CA TYR A 525 -8.57 25.05 8.53
C TYR A 525 -8.01 26.36 8.01
N ARG A 526 -6.93 26.86 8.62
CA ARG A 526 -6.30 28.16 8.31
C ARG A 526 -7.25 29.37 8.28
N ALA A 527 -8.41 29.30 8.92
CA ALA A 527 -9.39 30.38 8.96
C ALA A 527 -8.77 31.73 9.36
N ALA A 528 -7.94 31.74 10.40
CA ALA A 528 -7.23 32.95 10.86
C ALA A 528 -5.84 33.16 10.22
N ALA A 529 -5.40 32.22 9.37
CA ALA A 529 -4.04 32.13 8.84
C ALA A 529 -4.05 32.01 7.30
N GLY A 530 -4.80 32.89 6.63
CA GLY A 530 -4.80 33.04 5.17
C GLY A 530 -6.10 32.65 4.46
N TYR A 531 -7.04 31.97 5.13
CA TYR A 531 -8.34 31.62 4.52
C TYR A 531 -9.47 32.58 4.89
N ASP A 532 -9.18 33.72 5.54
CA ASP A 532 -10.16 34.79 5.81
C ASP A 532 -11.48 34.31 6.45
N PHE A 533 -11.39 33.29 7.32
CA PHE A 533 -12.51 32.58 7.96
C PHE A 533 -13.54 31.98 6.99
N ASP A 534 -13.11 31.69 5.76
CA ASP A 534 -13.86 30.94 4.77
C ASP A 534 -13.68 29.43 4.98
N HIS A 535 -14.60 28.81 5.71
CA HIS A 535 -14.56 27.37 5.98
C HIS A 535 -14.96 26.55 4.75
N SER A 536 -15.60 27.16 3.76
CA SER A 536 -15.98 26.48 2.51
C SER A 536 -14.78 26.31 1.56
N TYR A 537 -13.73 27.11 1.77
CA TYR A 537 -12.51 27.07 0.97
C TYR A 537 -11.70 25.79 1.18
N THR A 538 -11.66 25.25 2.41
CA THR A 538 -10.94 24.03 2.76
C THR A 538 -11.31 22.88 1.83
N SER A 539 -10.30 22.19 1.30
CA SER A 539 -10.54 21.10 0.33
C SER A 539 -10.83 19.78 1.05
N HIS A 540 -11.77 19.01 0.50
CA HIS A 540 -12.12 17.67 1.00
C HIS A 540 -11.46 16.51 0.26
N SER A 541 -10.77 16.82 -0.84
CA SER A 541 -9.97 15.87 -1.61
C SER A 541 -8.61 16.51 -1.92
N HIS A 542 -7.68 16.39 -0.98
CA HIS A 542 -6.36 17.02 -1.06
C HIS A 542 -5.23 15.99 -1.08
N GLY A 543 -4.33 16.10 -2.05
CA GLY A 543 -3.35 15.06 -2.37
C GLY A 543 -2.34 14.87 -1.24
N TRP A 544 -2.03 15.96 -0.54
CA TRP A 544 -1.12 15.94 0.61
C TRP A 544 -1.64 15.12 1.81
N ALA A 545 -2.93 14.80 1.85
CA ALA A 545 -3.57 14.10 2.96
C ALA A 545 -3.58 12.58 2.75
N THR A 546 -3.03 12.12 1.63
CA THR A 546 -3.06 10.72 1.19
C THR A 546 -2.04 9.83 1.87
N GLY A 547 -1.27 10.36 2.85
CA GLY A 547 -0.20 9.70 3.59
C GLY A 547 -0.52 8.31 4.16
N PRO A 548 -1.75 8.01 4.63
CA PRO A 548 -2.13 6.66 5.03
C PRO A 548 -1.87 5.58 3.97
N THR A 549 -2.11 5.89 2.69
CA THR A 549 -2.04 4.95 1.57
C THR A 549 -0.61 4.40 1.37
N PRO A 550 0.41 5.25 1.12
CA PRO A 550 1.77 4.77 1.02
C PRO A 550 2.30 4.24 2.36
N ALA A 551 1.90 4.79 3.51
CA ALA A 551 2.35 4.28 4.80
C ALA A 551 1.96 2.81 5.02
N MET A 552 0.73 2.42 4.67
CA MET A 552 0.28 1.03 4.79
C MET A 552 0.99 0.10 3.80
N THR A 553 1.22 0.54 2.56
CA THR A 553 2.01 -0.23 1.58
C THR A 553 3.46 -0.39 2.00
N PHE A 554 4.11 0.68 2.46
CA PHE A 554 5.54 0.67 2.80
C PHE A 554 5.85 0.05 4.15
N HIS A 555 4.92 0.06 5.10
CA HIS A 555 5.18 -0.43 6.47
C HIS A 555 4.34 -1.65 6.85
N ILE A 556 3.02 -1.66 6.60
CA ILE A 556 2.19 -2.83 6.96
C ILE A 556 2.51 -4.01 6.02
N LEU A 557 2.49 -3.80 4.71
CA LEU A 557 3.03 -4.80 3.77
C LEU A 557 4.56 -4.86 3.83
N GLY A 558 5.20 -3.72 4.11
CA GLY A 558 6.65 -3.62 4.28
C GLY A 558 7.42 -3.43 2.98
N ILE A 559 6.77 -3.09 1.86
CA ILE A 559 7.40 -3.01 0.54
C ILE A 559 8.28 -1.76 0.44
N GLY A 560 9.55 -1.92 0.09
CA GLY A 560 10.49 -0.83 -0.15
C GLY A 560 11.15 -0.94 -1.52
N ILE A 561 11.04 0.12 -2.32
CA ILE A 561 11.76 0.28 -3.59
C ILE A 561 13.08 1.02 -3.31
N THR A 562 14.21 0.31 -3.40
CA THR A 562 15.52 0.81 -2.92
C THR A 562 16.46 1.25 -4.03
N SER A 563 16.15 0.91 -5.28
CA SER A 563 16.80 1.46 -6.48
C SER A 563 15.80 1.52 -7.64
N PRO A 564 16.15 2.12 -8.79
CA PRO A 564 15.20 2.44 -9.86
C PRO A 564 14.29 1.28 -10.25
N GLN A 565 12.99 1.57 -10.27
CA GLN A 565 11.89 0.65 -10.58
C GLN A 565 11.85 -0.61 -9.69
N GLY A 566 12.58 -0.65 -8.58
CA GLY A 566 12.68 -1.84 -7.75
C GLY A 566 13.67 -2.87 -8.25
N LYS A 567 14.68 -2.48 -9.05
CA LYS A 567 15.80 -3.39 -9.40
C LYS A 567 16.43 -3.99 -8.15
N THR A 568 16.50 -3.18 -7.10
CA THR A 568 16.64 -3.66 -5.73
C THR A 568 15.46 -3.23 -4.88
N TRP A 569 15.09 -4.08 -3.93
CA TRP A 569 13.92 -3.90 -3.08
C TRP A 569 14.16 -4.43 -1.66
N SER A 570 13.25 -4.12 -0.75
CA SER A 570 13.21 -4.65 0.61
C SER A 570 11.78 -4.97 1.02
N ILE A 571 11.58 -5.98 1.87
CA ILE A 571 10.29 -6.35 2.45
C ILE A 571 10.46 -6.49 3.96
N SER A 572 9.82 -5.60 4.72
CA SER A 572 9.89 -5.57 6.17
C SER A 572 8.51 -5.30 6.80
N PRO A 573 7.64 -6.33 6.89
CA PRO A 573 6.26 -6.15 7.35
C PRO A 573 6.17 -5.72 8.81
N VAL A 574 5.20 -4.85 9.12
CA VAL A 574 4.83 -4.44 10.47
C VAL A 574 3.43 -4.94 10.80
N LEU A 575 3.33 -5.87 11.76
CA LEU A 575 2.08 -6.60 12.06
C LEU A 575 1.13 -5.80 12.96
N SER A 576 1.63 -5.18 14.03
CA SER A 576 0.88 -4.31 14.95
C SER A 576 -0.49 -4.86 15.40
N GLY A 577 -0.59 -6.16 15.68
CA GLY A 577 -1.84 -6.78 16.14
C GLY A 577 -2.83 -7.16 15.03
N LEU A 578 -2.57 -6.79 13.78
CA LEU A 578 -3.30 -7.29 12.62
C LEU A 578 -2.95 -8.77 12.38
N GLN A 579 -3.93 -9.55 11.92
CA GLN A 579 -3.77 -11.00 11.69
C GLN A 579 -3.28 -11.33 10.29
N SER A 580 -3.53 -10.45 9.32
CA SER A 580 -3.12 -10.65 7.93
C SER A 580 -3.11 -9.34 7.17
N ALA A 581 -2.21 -9.20 6.20
CA ALA A 581 -2.33 -8.20 5.14
C ALA A 581 -1.85 -8.76 3.80
N GLU A 582 -2.47 -8.29 2.72
CA GLU A 582 -2.16 -8.68 1.35
C GLU A 582 -2.21 -7.46 0.45
N GLY A 583 -1.29 -7.36 -0.49
CA GLY A 583 -1.25 -6.25 -1.43
C GLY A 583 0.04 -6.20 -2.23
N GLY A 584 0.22 -5.11 -2.96
CA GLY A 584 1.41 -4.90 -3.77
C GLY A 584 1.28 -3.69 -4.68
N LEU A 585 2.34 -3.46 -5.44
CA LEU A 585 2.45 -2.39 -6.43
C LEU A 585 3.15 -2.90 -7.67
N GLU A 586 2.90 -2.25 -8.81
CA GLU A 586 3.62 -2.48 -10.06
C GLU A 586 4.66 -1.37 -10.29
N THR A 587 5.77 -1.71 -10.94
CA THR A 587 6.68 -0.75 -11.56
C THR A 587 6.90 -1.12 -13.03
N GLY A 588 7.69 -0.35 -13.78
CA GLY A 588 8.09 -0.72 -15.13
C GLY A 588 8.88 -2.04 -15.25
N LEU A 589 9.34 -2.63 -14.13
CA LEU A 589 9.93 -3.97 -14.11
C LEU A 589 8.91 -5.09 -13.89
N GLY A 590 7.71 -4.77 -13.39
CA GLY A 590 6.62 -5.70 -13.11
C GLY A 590 6.09 -5.62 -11.67
N TRP A 591 5.38 -6.69 -11.26
CA TRP A 591 4.66 -6.77 -10.00
C TRP A 591 5.53 -7.08 -8.76
N PHE A 592 5.35 -6.30 -7.68
CA PHE A 592 5.88 -6.51 -6.33
C PHE A 592 4.72 -6.75 -5.35
N GLY A 593 4.49 -8.00 -4.97
CA GLY A 593 3.41 -8.42 -4.09
C GLY A 593 3.89 -9.03 -2.77
N VAL A 594 3.15 -8.74 -1.71
CA VAL A 594 3.34 -9.31 -0.38
C VAL A 594 2.00 -9.78 0.16
N LYS A 595 2.00 -10.98 0.73
CA LYS A 595 0.89 -11.51 1.52
C LYS A 595 1.45 -12.10 2.79
N TRP A 596 0.93 -11.71 3.94
CA TRP A 596 1.31 -12.32 5.20
C TRP A 596 0.11 -12.62 6.08
N GLU A 597 0.25 -13.65 6.90
CA GLU A 597 -0.75 -14.11 7.86
C GLU A 597 -0.07 -14.62 9.13
N VAL A 598 -0.69 -14.33 10.26
CA VAL A 598 -0.31 -14.81 11.58
C VAL A 598 -1.34 -15.85 12.02
N SER A 599 -0.93 -17.11 12.18
CA SER A 599 -1.76 -18.20 12.71
C SER A 599 -0.95 -19.01 13.70
N ASP A 600 -1.52 -19.38 14.86
CA ASP A 600 -0.85 -20.21 15.88
C ASP A 600 0.57 -19.74 16.25
N SER A 601 0.76 -18.41 16.35
CA SER A 601 2.07 -17.76 16.58
C SER A 601 3.12 -17.98 15.48
N MET A 602 2.72 -18.51 14.32
CA MET A 602 3.51 -18.62 13.11
C MET A 602 3.16 -17.48 12.16
N LEU A 603 4.18 -16.74 11.73
CA LEU A 603 4.09 -15.78 10.63
C LEU A 603 4.42 -16.50 9.33
N SER A 604 3.48 -16.50 8.39
CA SER A 604 3.67 -16.93 7.01
C SER A 604 3.74 -15.71 6.11
N VAL A 605 4.78 -15.58 5.28
CA VAL A 605 4.95 -14.45 4.36
C VAL A 605 5.23 -14.99 2.97
N ALA A 606 4.37 -14.64 2.02
CA ALA A 606 4.55 -14.89 0.60
C ALA A 606 4.98 -13.61 -0.10
N VAL A 607 6.05 -13.72 -0.89
CA VAL A 607 6.62 -12.61 -1.68
C VAL A 607 6.60 -12.98 -3.16
N SER A 608 6.20 -12.02 -3.99
CA SER A 608 6.29 -12.07 -5.45
C SER A 608 7.00 -10.82 -5.94
N THR A 609 8.07 -10.95 -6.72
CA THR A 609 8.75 -9.79 -7.31
C THR A 609 9.21 -10.11 -8.73
N PRO A 610 9.50 -9.10 -9.56
CA PRO A 610 9.82 -9.34 -10.95
C PRO A 610 11.17 -10.00 -11.17
N LEU A 611 11.28 -10.58 -12.36
CA LEU A 611 12.49 -11.19 -12.89
C LEU A 611 13.70 -10.24 -12.89
N GLY A 612 14.85 -10.74 -12.44
CA GLY A 612 16.11 -9.97 -12.50
C GLY A 612 16.21 -8.87 -11.45
N THR A 613 15.28 -8.84 -10.49
CA THR A 613 15.36 -8.00 -9.30
C THR A 613 15.96 -8.77 -8.13
N SER A 614 16.47 -8.07 -7.12
CA SER A 614 17.03 -8.68 -5.92
C SER A 614 16.75 -7.84 -4.69
N GLY A 615 16.60 -8.44 -3.53
CA GLY A 615 16.23 -7.66 -2.35
C GLY A 615 16.39 -8.38 -1.04
N THR A 616 16.05 -7.67 0.03
CA THR A 616 16.11 -8.18 1.40
C THR A 616 14.74 -8.39 2.01
N VAL A 617 14.53 -9.53 2.65
CA VAL A 617 13.33 -9.77 3.48
C VAL A 617 13.75 -9.76 4.94
N ARG A 618 13.10 -8.92 5.74
CA ARG A 618 13.26 -8.84 7.20
C ARG A 618 11.93 -9.16 7.87
N LEU A 619 11.90 -10.24 8.63
CA LEU A 619 10.68 -10.68 9.31
C LEU A 619 10.63 -10.13 10.74
N PRO A 620 9.46 -9.71 11.24
CA PRO A 620 9.27 -9.38 12.64
C PRO A 620 9.25 -10.66 13.50
N GLY A 621 9.75 -10.55 14.73
CA GLY A 621 9.74 -11.63 15.73
C GLY A 621 11.06 -12.39 15.86
N GLU A 622 11.03 -13.44 16.68
CA GLU A 622 12.17 -14.34 16.95
C GLU A 622 11.73 -15.79 16.72
N GLY A 623 12.59 -16.61 16.11
CA GLY A 623 12.31 -18.02 15.87
C GLY A 623 13.07 -18.59 14.68
N PRO A 624 12.98 -19.91 14.43
CA PRO A 624 13.63 -20.53 13.28
C PRO A 624 12.90 -20.14 12.01
N VAL A 625 13.60 -19.59 11.01
CA VAL A 625 13.02 -19.26 9.71
C VAL A 625 13.16 -20.45 8.78
N THR A 626 12.14 -20.75 8.00
CA THR A 626 12.16 -21.63 6.84
C THR A 626 11.82 -20.82 5.60
N VAL A 627 12.56 -21.04 4.51
CA VAL A 627 12.31 -20.42 3.21
C VAL A 627 12.04 -21.54 2.23
N ASP A 628 10.86 -21.53 1.61
CA ASP A 628 10.41 -22.59 0.70
C ASP A 628 10.57 -24.00 1.31
N GLY A 629 10.26 -24.11 2.61
CA GLY A 629 10.38 -25.34 3.39
C GLY A 629 11.79 -25.68 3.90
N ILE A 630 12.80 -24.84 3.64
CA ILE A 630 14.19 -25.06 4.06
C ILE A 630 14.53 -24.21 5.29
N VAL A 631 14.84 -24.86 6.41
CA VAL A 631 15.28 -24.21 7.66
C VAL A 631 16.57 -23.43 7.42
N GLN A 632 16.58 -22.20 7.91
CA GLN A 632 17.68 -21.25 7.80
C GLN A 632 18.40 -21.17 9.15
N THR A 633 19.68 -21.52 9.17
CA THR A 633 20.49 -21.49 10.39
C THR A 633 21.11 -20.10 10.57
N GLY A 634 20.39 -19.19 11.25
CA GLY A 634 20.89 -17.86 11.64
C GLY A 634 19.82 -17.08 12.42
N ILE A 635 20.19 -16.44 13.53
CA ILE A 635 19.24 -15.79 14.48
C ILE A 635 18.88 -14.35 14.02
N ASN A 636 19.49 -13.86 12.95
CA ASN A 636 19.10 -12.65 12.22
C ASN A 636 19.39 -12.92 10.75
N VAL A 637 18.37 -13.24 9.96
CA VAL A 637 18.59 -13.55 8.54
C VAL A 637 18.07 -12.40 7.69
N ASP A 638 18.98 -11.48 7.34
CA ASP A 638 18.80 -10.62 6.18
C ASP A 638 18.92 -11.52 4.94
N PHE A 639 17.80 -11.91 4.34
CA PHE A 639 17.82 -12.73 3.13
C PHE A 639 18.14 -11.86 1.92
N ALA A 640 19.36 -11.90 1.38
CA ALA A 640 19.59 -11.42 0.02
C ALA A 640 19.01 -12.45 -0.97
N LEU A 641 17.80 -12.20 -1.47
CA LEU A 641 17.15 -13.01 -2.50
C LEU A 641 17.65 -12.56 -3.88
N PHE A 642 18.37 -13.43 -4.59
CA PHE A 642 18.62 -13.31 -6.02
C PHE A 642 17.51 -14.04 -6.77
N LEU A 643 16.64 -13.32 -7.49
CA LEU A 643 15.47 -13.92 -8.14
C LEU A 643 15.65 -14.04 -9.65
N SER A 644 15.50 -15.28 -10.12
CA SER A 644 15.43 -15.69 -11.51
C SER A 644 14.26 -16.68 -11.64
N LEU A 645 13.25 -16.27 -12.41
CA LEU A 645 11.89 -16.80 -12.67
C LEU A 645 10.80 -16.48 -11.63
N ASP A 646 9.59 -16.17 -12.14
CA ASP A 646 8.31 -15.88 -11.46
C ASP A 646 8.00 -16.96 -10.40
N ALA A 647 8.64 -16.84 -9.25
CA ALA A 647 8.50 -17.77 -8.15
C ALA A 647 7.88 -17.05 -6.98
N GLN A 648 6.62 -17.37 -6.68
CA GLN A 648 6.08 -17.15 -5.34
C GLN A 648 6.96 -17.93 -4.36
N ARG A 649 7.62 -17.22 -3.45
CA ARG A 649 8.35 -17.85 -2.34
C ARG A 649 7.56 -17.71 -1.05
N GLN A 650 7.50 -18.77 -0.25
CA GLN A 650 6.85 -18.78 1.06
C GLN A 650 7.90 -18.89 2.17
N LEU A 651 7.93 -17.92 3.08
CA LEU A 651 8.71 -17.98 4.32
C LEU A 651 7.80 -18.38 5.49
N PHE A 652 8.25 -19.31 6.33
CA PHE A 652 7.59 -19.66 7.60
C PHE A 652 8.55 -19.58 8.78
N LEU A 653 8.13 -19.00 9.91
CA LEU A 653 8.85 -19.10 11.18
C LEU A 653 8.29 -20.28 11.99
N ALA A 654 9.06 -21.35 12.25
CA ALA A 654 8.56 -22.57 12.91
C ALA A 654 9.50 -23.08 14.01
N ASN A 655 8.96 -23.42 15.19
CA ASN A 655 9.72 -24.00 16.30
C ASN A 655 10.02 -25.50 16.09
N GLY A 656 11.31 -25.88 16.12
CA GLY A 656 11.80 -27.23 16.44
C GLY A 656 12.08 -28.18 15.26
N TRP A 657 13.34 -28.28 14.82
CA TRP A 657 13.83 -29.29 13.86
C TRP A 657 15.27 -29.72 14.19
N THR A 658 15.62 -30.99 13.94
CA THR A 658 16.94 -31.60 14.23
C THR A 658 17.71 -31.93 12.95
N LEU A 659 19.00 -31.57 12.90
CA LEU A 659 19.91 -31.84 11.78
C LEU A 659 20.93 -32.93 12.17
N ALA A 660 21.22 -33.85 11.23
CA ALA A 660 22.36 -34.77 11.32
C ALA A 660 23.25 -34.63 10.07
N GLU A 661 24.55 -34.46 10.27
CA GLU A 661 25.56 -34.38 9.19
C GLU A 661 26.34 -35.70 9.15
N GLU A 662 26.21 -36.46 8.06
CA GLU A 662 26.80 -37.80 7.95
C GLU A 662 27.91 -37.84 6.88
N GLN A 663 29.14 -38.14 7.30
CA GLN A 663 30.33 -38.22 6.43
C GLN A 663 30.58 -39.61 5.82
N ALA A 664 29.62 -40.54 5.94
CA ALA A 664 29.73 -41.90 5.40
C ALA A 664 29.30 -42.02 3.92
N ALA A 665 29.69 -43.12 3.27
CA ALA A 665 29.24 -43.45 1.92
C ALA A 665 27.74 -43.78 1.93
N PHE A 666 26.94 -43.02 1.19
CA PHE A 666 25.48 -43.20 1.12
C PHE A 666 25.11 -44.53 0.45
N ASP A 667 24.54 -45.43 1.25
CA ASP A 667 24.10 -46.78 0.90
C ASP A 667 22.57 -46.90 0.78
N CYS A 668 21.88 -45.76 0.66
CA CYS A 668 20.42 -45.64 0.61
C CYS A 668 19.65 -46.00 1.89
N HIS A 669 20.34 -46.14 3.01
CA HIS A 669 19.71 -46.11 4.33
C HIS A 669 20.04 -44.78 4.99
N VAL A 670 19.03 -44.13 5.56
CA VAL A 670 19.21 -42.83 6.22
C VAL A 670 18.62 -42.90 7.62
N SER A 671 19.45 -42.59 8.61
CA SER A 671 19.04 -42.56 10.02
C SER A 671 19.04 -41.11 10.50
N THR A 672 17.91 -40.64 11.04
CA THR A 672 17.79 -39.34 11.72
C THR A 672 17.48 -39.57 13.20
N GLU A 673 17.63 -38.55 14.06
CA GLU A 673 17.17 -38.64 15.46
C GLU A 673 15.66 -38.88 15.50
N GLY A 674 15.24 -40.14 15.68
CA GLY A 674 13.84 -40.55 15.84
C GLY A 674 13.23 -41.37 14.69
N ALA A 675 13.94 -41.62 13.58
CA ALA A 675 13.42 -42.44 12.47
C ALA A 675 14.52 -42.96 11.54
N ASN A 676 14.27 -44.13 10.94
CA ASN A 676 15.09 -44.68 9.87
C ASN A 676 14.29 -44.75 8.55
N PHE A 677 14.92 -44.38 7.45
CA PHE A 677 14.36 -44.40 6.10
C PHE A 677 15.14 -45.39 5.22
N ASP A 678 14.43 -46.26 4.50
CA ASP A 678 14.99 -47.20 3.53
C ASP A 678 14.61 -46.76 2.11
N LEU A 679 15.60 -46.25 1.37
CA LEU A 679 15.46 -45.74 0.00
C LEU A 679 15.91 -46.76 -1.04
N THR A 680 16.23 -48.00 -0.65
CA THR A 680 16.70 -49.03 -1.60
C THR A 680 15.66 -49.34 -2.68
N GLY A 681 14.36 -49.24 -2.37
CA GLY A 681 13.26 -49.35 -3.33
C GLY A 681 13.22 -48.25 -4.40
N LEU A 682 14.03 -47.21 -4.26
CA LEU A 682 14.21 -46.11 -5.21
C LEU A 682 15.46 -46.28 -6.09
N SER A 683 16.25 -47.32 -5.87
CA SER A 683 17.41 -47.64 -6.69
C SER A 683 17.04 -47.84 -8.17
N GLY A 684 18.01 -47.57 -9.04
CA GLY A 684 17.82 -47.56 -10.48
C GLY A 684 18.17 -46.20 -11.07
N GLU A 685 18.43 -46.18 -12.37
CA GLU A 685 18.70 -44.95 -13.10
C GLU A 685 17.38 -44.33 -13.57
N HIS A 686 17.19 -43.06 -13.27
CA HIS A 686 16.01 -42.27 -13.60
C HIS A 686 16.42 -41.08 -14.47
N THR A 687 15.55 -40.69 -15.39
CA THR A 687 15.76 -39.55 -16.29
C THR A 687 14.56 -38.62 -16.23
N LEU A 688 14.80 -37.34 -15.94
CA LEU A 688 13.78 -36.29 -15.89
C LEU A 688 14.10 -35.19 -16.89
N ASN A 689 13.13 -34.81 -17.70
CA ASN A 689 13.31 -33.81 -18.75
C ASN A 689 12.46 -32.57 -18.48
N ARG A 690 13.06 -31.38 -18.65
CA ARG A 690 12.37 -30.08 -18.71
C ARG A 690 12.69 -29.41 -20.04
N THR A 691 11.66 -29.00 -20.78
CA THR A 691 11.84 -28.28 -22.05
C THR A 691 11.60 -26.78 -21.86
N ARG A 692 12.58 -25.98 -22.28
CA ARG A 692 12.50 -24.51 -22.36
C ARG A 692 12.39 -24.09 -23.83
N ASN A 693 11.45 -23.23 -24.16
CA ASN A 693 11.30 -22.72 -25.53
C ASN A 693 12.32 -21.60 -25.78
N THR A 694 13.18 -21.75 -26.79
CA THR A 694 14.21 -20.77 -27.18
C THR A 694 14.16 -20.51 -28.68
N PRO A 695 13.07 -19.91 -29.23
CA PRO A 695 12.84 -19.83 -30.68
C PRO A 695 14.03 -19.23 -31.44
N PRO A 696 14.46 -19.83 -32.58
CA PRO A 696 13.83 -20.93 -33.32
C PRO A 696 14.15 -22.35 -32.80
N THR A 697 14.82 -22.47 -31.65
CA THR A 697 15.24 -23.74 -31.04
C THR A 697 14.43 -24.09 -29.78
N LYS A 698 14.70 -25.25 -29.20
CA LYS A 698 14.28 -25.64 -27.85
C LYS A 698 15.49 -26.09 -27.06
N MET A 699 15.51 -25.81 -25.76
CA MET A 699 16.50 -26.33 -24.83
C MET A 699 15.84 -27.42 -23.98
N VAL A 700 16.38 -28.63 -23.98
CA VAL A 700 15.92 -29.74 -23.14
C VAL A 700 16.96 -29.98 -22.06
N ASP A 701 16.62 -29.68 -20.82
CA ASP A 701 17.43 -30.03 -19.66
C ASP A 701 17.01 -31.43 -19.20
N SER A 702 17.95 -32.37 -19.22
CA SER A 702 17.75 -33.78 -18.91
C SER A 702 18.60 -34.16 -17.70
N LEU A 703 17.97 -34.34 -16.54
CA LEU A 703 18.61 -34.88 -15.35
C LEU A 703 18.61 -36.40 -15.42
N ARG A 704 19.80 -37.02 -15.45
CA ARG A 704 19.99 -38.45 -15.15
C ARG A 704 20.48 -38.60 -13.73
N PHE A 705 19.83 -39.44 -12.92
CA PHE A 705 20.26 -39.69 -11.55
C PHE A 705 19.98 -41.13 -11.08
N ASN A 706 20.79 -41.58 -10.14
CA ASN A 706 20.60 -42.82 -9.39
C ASN A 706 21.05 -42.56 -7.94
N LEU A 707 20.11 -42.62 -7.00
CA LEU A 707 20.38 -42.29 -5.59
C LEU A 707 21.39 -43.26 -4.96
N CYS A 708 21.33 -44.54 -5.33
CA CYS A 708 22.00 -45.63 -4.64
C CYS A 708 23.25 -46.16 -5.34
N SER A 709 23.50 -45.77 -6.59
CA SER A 709 24.63 -46.29 -7.37
C SER A 709 25.08 -45.29 -8.43
N ASP A 710 26.29 -45.48 -8.95
CA ASP A 710 26.86 -44.62 -9.99
C ASP A 710 26.11 -44.77 -11.32
N LEU A 711 26.03 -43.68 -12.09
CA LEU A 711 25.45 -43.64 -13.42
C LEU A 711 26.27 -44.47 -14.42
N LYS A 712 25.58 -45.16 -15.33
CA LYS A 712 26.25 -45.94 -16.38
C LYS A 712 26.60 -45.04 -17.59
N PRO A 713 27.73 -45.28 -18.27
CA PRO A 713 28.03 -44.61 -19.55
C PRO A 713 26.97 -44.93 -20.61
N GLN A 714 26.65 -43.97 -21.47
CA GLN A 714 25.70 -44.15 -22.58
C GLN A 714 26.44 -44.59 -23.86
N GLU A 715 25.94 -45.59 -24.58
CA GLU A 715 26.64 -46.13 -25.76
C GLU A 715 26.72 -45.13 -26.93
N ASP A 716 25.74 -44.22 -27.04
CA ASP A 716 25.58 -43.28 -28.17
C ASP A 716 25.99 -41.83 -27.84
N VAL A 717 26.73 -41.58 -26.76
CA VAL A 717 27.18 -40.24 -26.34
C VAL A 717 28.71 -40.16 -26.36
N ALA A 718 29.26 -39.12 -26.99
CA ALA A 718 30.71 -38.91 -27.09
C ALA A 718 31.36 -38.74 -25.71
N GLU A 719 32.62 -39.17 -25.54
CA GLU A 719 33.32 -39.16 -24.24
C GLU A 719 33.32 -37.77 -23.55
N GLY A 720 33.39 -36.69 -24.32
CA GLY A 720 33.34 -35.31 -23.80
C GLY A 720 31.97 -34.84 -23.33
N ASP A 721 30.90 -35.54 -23.71
CA ASP A 721 29.51 -35.23 -23.37
C ASP A 721 28.92 -36.25 -22.37
N GLN A 722 29.75 -37.14 -21.84
CA GLN A 722 29.36 -38.12 -20.81
C GLN A 722 29.41 -37.51 -19.41
N CYS A 723 28.54 -38.00 -18.53
CA CYS A 723 28.67 -37.73 -17.11
C CYS A 723 29.99 -38.31 -16.57
N PRO A 724 30.71 -37.60 -15.68
CA PRO A 724 31.95 -38.09 -15.10
C PRO A 724 31.78 -39.43 -14.37
N LYS A 725 32.85 -40.25 -14.37
CA LYS A 725 32.87 -41.52 -13.62
C LYS A 725 32.63 -41.26 -12.13
N GLY A 726 31.71 -42.00 -11.52
CA GLY A 726 31.32 -41.83 -10.11
C GLY A 726 30.21 -40.79 -9.88
N ALA A 727 29.66 -40.20 -10.94
CA ALA A 727 28.49 -39.33 -10.85
C ALA A 727 27.24 -40.16 -10.48
N ARG A 728 26.48 -39.66 -9.51
CA ARG A 728 25.15 -40.18 -9.14
C ARG A 728 24.02 -39.33 -9.68
N ALA A 729 24.28 -38.05 -9.97
CA ALA A 729 23.33 -37.18 -10.64
C ALA A 729 24.04 -36.21 -11.58
N CYS A 730 23.49 -36.05 -12.77
CA CYS A 730 24.10 -35.35 -13.88
C CYS A 730 23.03 -34.71 -14.75
N LEU A 731 23.12 -33.40 -14.95
CA LEU A 731 22.21 -32.61 -15.75
C LEU A 731 22.85 -32.31 -17.11
N THR A 732 22.18 -32.68 -18.19
CA THR A 732 22.61 -32.36 -19.56
C THR A 732 21.64 -31.39 -20.20
N SER A 733 22.13 -30.30 -20.80
CA SER A 733 21.28 -29.39 -21.58
C SER A 733 21.51 -29.62 -23.07
N VAL A 734 20.44 -29.93 -23.80
CA VAL A 734 20.46 -30.25 -25.23
C VAL A 734 19.72 -29.17 -26.00
N ASN A 735 20.37 -28.58 -27.00
CA ASN A 735 19.71 -27.70 -27.96
C ASN A 735 19.16 -28.52 -29.12
N GLN A 736 17.86 -28.33 -29.37
CA GLN A 736 17.11 -28.99 -30.43
C GLN A 736 16.59 -27.95 -31.41
N LYS A 737 16.79 -28.19 -32.71
CA LYS A 737 16.29 -27.34 -33.79
C LYS A 737 15.69 -28.20 -34.88
N SER A 738 14.56 -27.79 -35.43
CA SER A 738 13.84 -28.56 -36.45
C SER A 738 14.76 -28.86 -37.65
N GLN A 739 14.87 -30.13 -38.02
CA GLN A 739 15.71 -30.65 -39.12
C GLN A 739 17.23 -30.57 -38.92
N GLU A 740 17.72 -30.27 -37.72
CA GLU A 740 19.13 -30.35 -37.36
C GLU A 740 19.36 -31.43 -36.30
N SER A 741 20.59 -31.93 -36.19
CA SER A 741 20.96 -32.89 -35.14
C SER A 741 21.03 -32.21 -33.77
N ASP A 742 20.50 -32.87 -32.75
CA ASP A 742 20.58 -32.43 -31.36
C ASP A 742 22.03 -32.18 -30.93
N ARG A 743 22.24 -31.11 -30.16
CA ARG A 743 23.57 -30.72 -29.66
C ARG A 743 23.55 -30.60 -28.15
N ILE A 744 24.40 -31.38 -27.47
CA ILE A 744 24.66 -31.20 -26.04
C ILE A 744 25.47 -29.92 -25.85
N ILE A 745 24.99 -29.02 -25.00
CA ILE A 745 25.60 -27.71 -24.73
C ILE A 745 26.34 -27.74 -23.39
N SER A 746 25.84 -28.48 -22.40
CA SER A 746 26.47 -28.60 -21.09
C SER A 746 26.19 -29.97 -20.46
N VAL A 747 27.15 -30.39 -19.63
CA VAL A 747 27.06 -31.57 -18.76
C VAL A 747 27.50 -31.12 -17.36
N ILE A 748 26.55 -31.06 -16.43
CA ILE A 748 26.73 -30.53 -15.08
C ILE A 748 26.56 -31.66 -14.07
N THR A 749 27.58 -31.90 -13.24
CA THR A 749 27.51 -32.96 -12.23
C THR A 749 26.94 -32.39 -10.93
N LEU A 750 25.78 -32.89 -10.51
CA LEU A 750 25.05 -32.37 -9.35
C LEU A 750 25.28 -33.21 -8.09
N ALA A 751 25.63 -34.50 -8.24
CA ALA A 751 25.99 -35.36 -7.13
C ALA A 751 26.99 -36.44 -7.56
N MET A 752 27.95 -36.74 -6.69
CA MET A 752 28.94 -37.80 -6.81
C MET A 752 28.75 -38.84 -5.70
N ALA A 753 29.31 -40.04 -5.85
CA ALA A 753 29.34 -41.02 -4.77
C ALA A 753 29.95 -40.46 -3.46
N SER A 754 30.97 -39.61 -3.59
CA SER A 754 31.68 -38.93 -2.51
C SER A 754 31.08 -37.58 -2.06
N SER A 755 29.95 -37.15 -2.62
CA SER A 755 29.33 -35.87 -2.24
C SER A 755 28.99 -35.84 -0.75
N THR A 756 29.26 -34.71 -0.09
CA THR A 756 28.73 -34.43 1.25
C THR A 756 27.21 -34.26 1.14
N ARG A 757 26.51 -34.61 2.22
CA ARG A 757 25.05 -34.68 2.24
C ARG A 757 24.51 -34.10 3.53
N SER A 758 23.38 -33.40 3.43
CA SER A 758 22.55 -33.07 4.59
C SER A 758 21.15 -33.67 4.41
N VAL A 759 20.55 -34.07 5.52
CA VAL A 759 19.25 -34.75 5.56
C VAL A 759 18.32 -33.97 6.47
N THR A 760 17.10 -33.76 5.98
CA THR A 760 15.99 -33.20 6.75
C THR A 760 14.81 -34.15 6.66
N ALA A 761 14.14 -34.44 7.78
CA ALA A 761 12.98 -35.34 7.80
C ALA A 761 11.77 -34.68 8.49
N GLY A 762 10.60 -34.79 7.87
CA GLY A 762 9.30 -34.46 8.46
C GLY A 762 8.66 -35.72 9.06
N LEU A 763 8.52 -35.76 10.38
CA LEU A 763 7.92 -36.91 11.09
C LEU A 763 6.42 -36.75 11.37
N SER A 764 5.90 -35.53 11.27
CA SER A 764 4.47 -35.19 11.32
C SER A 764 3.90 -35.02 9.90
N ASP A 765 2.60 -35.25 9.72
CA ASP A 765 1.98 -35.18 8.40
C ASP A 765 2.03 -33.76 7.79
N PRO A 766 2.43 -33.60 6.53
CA PRO A 766 2.87 -34.66 5.61
C PRO A 766 4.29 -35.17 5.92
N LYS A 767 4.47 -36.49 6.06
CA LYS A 767 5.78 -37.11 6.33
C LYS A 767 6.66 -37.11 5.08
N PHE A 768 7.95 -36.79 5.23
CA PHE A 768 8.91 -36.79 4.12
C PHE A 768 10.36 -36.92 4.59
N ILE A 769 11.25 -37.22 3.65
CA ILE A 769 12.71 -37.07 3.80
C ILE A 769 13.26 -36.25 2.64
N SER A 770 14.08 -35.24 2.93
CA SER A 770 14.78 -34.43 1.94
C SER A 770 16.28 -34.62 2.09
N ILE A 771 16.96 -34.88 0.97
CA ILE A 771 18.40 -35.13 0.93
C ILE A 771 19.03 -34.14 -0.03
N LEU A 772 19.91 -33.30 0.50
CA LEU A 772 20.70 -32.35 -0.28
C LEU A 772 22.10 -32.93 -0.51
N PHE A 773 22.43 -33.19 -1.77
CA PHE A 773 23.77 -33.60 -2.19
C PHE A 773 24.56 -32.37 -2.63
N ALA A 774 25.78 -32.20 -2.12
CA ALA A 774 26.71 -31.18 -2.60
C ALA A 774 27.59 -31.75 -3.72
N GLY A 775 27.34 -31.30 -4.95
CA GLY A 775 28.10 -31.63 -6.14
C GLY A 775 29.40 -30.83 -6.27
N PRO A 776 30.25 -31.17 -7.26
CA PRO A 776 31.42 -30.39 -7.61
C PRO A 776 31.06 -29.00 -8.18
N GLU A 777 32.00 -28.07 -8.15
CA GLU A 777 31.86 -26.76 -8.80
C GLU A 777 31.82 -26.90 -10.33
N TYR A 778 30.97 -26.11 -10.98
CA TYR A 778 30.85 -26.02 -12.43
C TYR A 778 31.34 -24.66 -12.93
N SER A 779 32.14 -24.64 -14.00
CA SER A 779 32.65 -23.40 -14.61
C SER A 779 32.13 -23.27 -16.03
N SER A 780 31.21 -22.32 -16.25
CA SER A 780 30.76 -21.97 -17.58
C SER A 780 31.80 -21.09 -18.30
N PRO A 781 32.01 -21.23 -19.63
CA PRO A 781 32.91 -20.37 -20.39
C PRO A 781 32.57 -18.87 -20.35
N SER A 782 31.35 -18.51 -19.95
CA SER A 782 30.84 -17.13 -19.86
C SER A 782 30.96 -16.48 -18.48
N GLU A 783 31.37 -17.23 -17.44
CA GLU A 783 31.39 -16.76 -16.05
C GLU A 783 32.81 -16.81 -15.47
N SER A 784 33.19 -15.79 -14.70
CA SER A 784 34.54 -15.64 -14.12
C SER A 784 34.74 -16.42 -12.82
N THR A 785 33.67 -16.95 -12.21
CA THR A 785 33.70 -17.67 -10.92
C THR A 785 33.00 -19.03 -11.04
N PRO A 786 33.61 -20.13 -10.57
CA PRO A 786 32.94 -21.44 -10.51
C PRO A 786 31.71 -21.43 -9.59
N THR A 787 30.61 -22.03 -10.04
CA THR A 787 29.35 -22.12 -9.31
C THR A 787 29.22 -23.50 -8.66
N LYS A 788 29.03 -23.55 -7.34
CA LYS A 788 28.78 -24.81 -6.61
C LYS A 788 27.46 -25.41 -7.04
N GLN A 789 27.43 -26.73 -7.17
CA GLN A 789 26.26 -27.46 -7.64
C GLN A 789 25.64 -28.29 -6.53
N PHE A 790 24.32 -28.40 -6.55
CA PHE A 790 23.56 -29.14 -5.54
C PHE A 790 22.39 -29.89 -6.17
N LEU A 791 22.03 -31.02 -5.56
CA LEU A 791 20.80 -31.75 -5.86
C LEU A 791 20.00 -31.92 -4.57
N ASN A 792 18.79 -31.38 -4.53
CA ASN A 792 17.82 -31.69 -3.47
C ASN A 792 16.80 -32.70 -3.96
N VAL A 793 16.68 -33.81 -3.23
CA VAL A 793 15.72 -34.90 -3.49
C VAL A 793 14.77 -34.98 -2.30
N THR A 794 13.52 -34.60 -2.51
CA THR A 794 12.46 -34.73 -1.49
C THR A 794 11.59 -35.94 -1.79
N VAL A 795 11.58 -36.91 -0.88
CA VAL A 795 10.75 -38.11 -0.96
C VAL A 795 9.63 -38.01 0.07
N HIS A 796 8.40 -37.80 -0.39
CA HIS A 796 7.21 -37.82 0.45
C HIS A 796 6.78 -39.25 0.76
N CYS A 797 6.34 -39.49 1.99
CA CYS A 797 5.79 -40.77 2.43
C CYS A 797 4.49 -41.07 1.66
N ASP A 798 4.54 -42.12 0.85
CA ASP A 798 3.35 -42.77 0.31
C ASP A 798 3.50 -44.28 0.52
N PRO A 799 2.87 -44.86 1.57
CA PRO A 799 3.06 -46.26 1.90
C PRO A 799 2.43 -47.21 0.86
N ASN A 800 1.55 -46.71 -0.01
CA ASN A 800 0.72 -47.53 -0.88
C ASN A 800 1.12 -47.46 -2.36
N SER A 801 1.92 -46.46 -2.75
CA SER A 801 2.24 -46.21 -4.16
C SER A 801 3.63 -45.60 -4.33
N LYS A 802 4.20 -45.82 -5.51
CA LYS A 802 5.43 -45.16 -5.99
C LYS A 802 5.08 -44.37 -7.25
N SER A 803 5.23 -43.05 -7.21
CA SER A 803 5.10 -42.19 -8.39
C SER A 803 6.39 -42.19 -9.22
N ASP A 804 6.35 -41.62 -10.41
CA ASP A 804 7.57 -41.16 -11.06
C ASP A 804 8.09 -39.89 -10.36
N PRO A 805 9.42 -39.63 -10.35
CA PRO A 805 9.96 -38.40 -9.81
C PRO A 805 9.63 -37.20 -10.71
N ILE A 806 9.55 -36.01 -10.13
CA ILE A 806 9.15 -34.78 -10.80
C ILE A 806 10.29 -33.76 -10.71
N PHE A 807 10.72 -33.23 -11.87
CA PHE A 807 11.68 -32.13 -11.93
C PHE A 807 10.97 -30.84 -11.51
N LEU A 808 11.35 -30.25 -10.38
CA LEU A 808 10.73 -29.02 -9.88
C LEU A 808 11.42 -27.79 -10.45
N SER A 809 12.72 -27.66 -10.22
CA SER A 809 13.47 -26.45 -10.57
C SER A 809 14.97 -26.71 -10.69
N TYR A 810 15.65 -25.79 -11.38
CA TYR A 810 17.11 -25.70 -11.43
C TYR A 810 17.47 -24.23 -11.68
N ASP A 811 18.24 -23.63 -10.77
CA ASP A 811 18.60 -22.20 -10.72
C ASP A 811 20.08 -21.93 -11.04
N ASP A 812 20.69 -22.80 -11.84
CA ASP A 812 22.13 -22.82 -12.18
C ASP A 812 23.08 -23.19 -11.01
N SER A 813 22.53 -23.48 -9.83
CA SER A 813 23.26 -23.99 -8.66
C SER A 813 22.58 -25.22 -8.05
N LEU A 814 21.31 -25.11 -7.67
CA LEU A 814 20.52 -26.13 -7.02
C LEU A 814 19.46 -26.69 -7.97
N LEU A 815 19.49 -28.01 -8.18
CA LEU A 815 18.39 -28.73 -8.79
C LEU A 815 17.49 -29.34 -7.71
N ALA A 816 16.19 -29.07 -7.74
CA ALA A 816 15.21 -29.68 -6.87
C ALA A 816 14.32 -30.67 -7.63
N LEU A 817 14.09 -31.84 -7.03
CA LEU A 817 13.11 -32.82 -7.49
C LEU A 817 12.32 -33.39 -6.32
N GLU A 818 11.08 -33.75 -6.58
CA GLU A 818 10.21 -34.44 -5.63
C GLU A 818 9.85 -35.84 -6.12
N TRP A 819 9.56 -36.71 -5.16
CA TRP A 819 9.18 -38.11 -5.41
C TRP A 819 8.21 -38.58 -4.33
N ARG A 820 7.17 -39.34 -4.68
CA ARG A 820 6.29 -40.00 -3.70
C ARG A 820 6.55 -41.49 -3.71
N ALA A 821 6.93 -42.05 -2.57
CA ALA A 821 7.22 -43.48 -2.46
C ALA A 821 7.21 -44.01 -1.03
N PRO A 822 7.15 -45.34 -0.83
CA PRO A 822 7.20 -45.93 0.51
C PRO A 822 8.51 -45.63 1.26
N GLY A 823 9.61 -45.40 0.54
CA GLY A 823 10.89 -45.03 1.14
C GLY A 823 10.89 -43.66 1.83
N GLY A 824 9.88 -42.81 1.57
CA GLY A 824 9.68 -41.56 2.31
C GLY A 824 9.02 -41.74 3.67
N CYS A 825 8.63 -42.97 4.05
CA CYS A 825 7.98 -43.27 5.32
C CYS A 825 9.00 -43.72 6.40
N PRO A 826 8.96 -43.15 7.62
CA PRO A 826 9.86 -43.52 8.69
C PRO A 826 9.52 -44.90 9.29
N SER A 827 10.54 -45.68 9.63
CA SER A 827 10.41 -46.93 10.39
C SER A 827 10.67 -46.70 11.90
N GLU A 828 9.76 -47.19 12.76
CA GLU A 828 9.82 -47.00 14.22
C GLU A 828 10.94 -47.85 14.87
N GLN A 829 11.75 -47.23 15.75
CA GLN A 829 12.63 -47.96 16.67
C GLN A 829 11.80 -48.54 17.83
N SER A 830 11.74 -49.87 17.93
CA SER A 830 11.22 -50.56 19.12
C SER A 830 12.34 -50.75 20.17
N PRO A 831 12.17 -50.33 21.44
CA PRO A 831 13.08 -50.73 22.51
C PRO A 831 12.65 -52.06 23.16
N GLU A 832 13.61 -52.98 23.33
CA GLU A 832 13.48 -54.19 24.16
C GLU A 832 13.45 -53.87 25.69
N PRO A 833 12.84 -54.73 26.53
CA PRO A 833 12.56 -54.41 27.93
C PRO A 833 13.66 -54.86 28.91
N PRO A 834 13.90 -54.14 30.02
CA PRO A 834 14.64 -54.68 31.16
C PRO A 834 13.72 -55.19 32.29
N LYS A 835 14.30 -56.12 33.05
CA LYS A 835 13.70 -57.05 34.04
C LYS A 835 13.50 -56.44 35.44
N ASP A 836 12.59 -57.10 36.17
CA ASP A 836 12.19 -57.02 37.59
C ASP A 836 13.23 -56.55 38.63
N HIS A 837 12.76 -55.72 39.58
CA HIS A 837 12.76 -56.04 41.03
C HIS A 837 11.90 -55.05 41.86
N ASP A 838 10.79 -55.58 42.38
CA ASP A 838 10.21 -55.53 43.73
C ASP A 838 10.09 -54.24 44.59
N ASP A 839 8.83 -54.00 44.96
CA ASP A 839 8.27 -53.76 46.32
C ASP A 839 8.43 -52.39 47.01
N LYS A 840 7.34 -51.60 47.11
CA LYS A 840 6.32 -51.73 48.20
C LYS A 840 5.20 -50.64 48.24
N ASP A 841 4.03 -51.13 48.65
CA ASP A 841 2.90 -50.55 49.42
C ASP A 841 1.92 -49.52 48.78
N ASP A 842 0.84 -50.08 48.18
CA ASP A 842 -0.63 -49.85 48.32
C ASP A 842 -1.28 -48.42 48.37
N PRO A 843 -2.58 -48.23 48.04
CA PRO A 843 -3.59 -49.17 47.52
C PRO A 843 -4.40 -48.70 46.29
N LYS A 844 -5.16 -49.64 45.73
CA LYS A 844 -6.13 -49.52 44.62
C LYS A 844 -7.21 -48.46 44.88
N GLU A 845 -7.45 -47.59 43.90
CA GLU A 845 -8.71 -46.86 43.77
C GLU A 845 -9.74 -47.67 42.98
N GLU A 846 -10.85 -47.92 43.65
CA GLU A 846 -12.11 -48.40 43.08
C GLU A 846 -12.75 -47.33 42.19
N ASN A 847 -13.46 -47.78 41.16
CA ASN A 847 -14.39 -46.95 40.41
C ASN A 847 -15.45 -46.34 41.34
N VAL A 848 -15.43 -45.01 41.50
CA VAL A 848 -16.55 -44.27 42.09
C VAL A 848 -17.17 -43.36 41.03
N GLY A 849 -18.34 -43.78 40.54
CA GLY A 849 -19.52 -42.92 40.51
C GLY A 849 -19.56 -41.76 39.52
N SER A 850 -20.19 -42.04 38.37
CA SER A 850 -21.02 -41.11 37.60
C SER A 850 -21.97 -40.31 38.51
N GLY A 851 -21.53 -39.15 39.01
CA GLY A 851 -22.36 -38.20 39.77
C GLY A 851 -22.70 -36.93 38.98
N LEU A 852 -21.76 -36.45 38.17
CA LEU A 852 -21.91 -35.19 37.44
C LEU A 852 -22.86 -35.34 36.24
N GLY A 853 -22.74 -36.44 35.49
CA GLY A 853 -23.63 -36.73 34.35
C GLY A 853 -25.08 -36.94 34.75
N TRP A 854 -25.33 -37.61 35.88
CA TRP A 854 -26.69 -37.81 36.39
C TRP A 854 -27.33 -36.52 36.91
N PHE A 855 -26.54 -35.65 37.56
CA PHE A 855 -27.02 -34.34 38.01
C PHE A 855 -27.49 -33.45 36.85
N PHE A 856 -26.69 -33.34 35.77
CA PHE A 856 -27.09 -32.56 34.59
C PHE A 856 -28.26 -33.21 33.83
N LEU A 857 -28.36 -34.54 33.80
CA LEU A 857 -29.50 -35.23 33.21
C LEU A 857 -30.81 -34.93 33.96
N VAL A 858 -30.79 -34.92 35.30
CA VAL A 858 -31.98 -34.60 36.11
C VAL A 858 -32.41 -33.14 35.91
N ILE A 859 -31.47 -32.19 35.82
CA ILE A 859 -31.78 -30.80 35.52
C ILE A 859 -32.39 -30.65 34.13
N LEU A 860 -31.82 -31.32 33.11
CA LEU A 860 -32.35 -31.29 31.74
C LEU A 860 -33.79 -31.82 31.70
N LEU A 861 -34.06 -32.93 32.38
CA LEU A 861 -35.40 -33.52 32.44
C LEU A 861 -36.39 -32.62 33.19
N ALA A 862 -35.97 -31.94 34.27
CA ALA A 862 -36.80 -30.95 34.96
C ALA A 862 -37.11 -29.74 34.08
N PHE A 863 -36.15 -29.29 33.27
CA PHE A 863 -36.34 -28.21 32.31
C PHE A 863 -37.35 -28.60 31.22
N VAL A 864 -37.20 -29.79 30.63
CA VAL A 864 -38.14 -30.30 29.62
C VAL A 864 -39.54 -30.46 30.20
N ALA A 865 -39.66 -30.96 31.44
CA ALA A 865 -40.95 -31.07 32.13
C ALA A 865 -41.57 -29.68 32.39
N TYR A 866 -40.78 -28.69 32.79
CA TYR A 866 -41.24 -27.32 33.02
C TYR A 866 -41.79 -26.68 31.75
N PHE A 867 -41.07 -26.75 30.62
CA PHE A 867 -41.55 -26.20 29.35
C PHE A 867 -42.74 -26.99 28.80
N GLY A 868 -42.74 -28.33 28.90
CA GLY A 868 -43.83 -29.17 28.42
C GLY A 868 -45.13 -28.96 29.20
N LEU A 869 -45.07 -29.00 30.54
CA LEU A 869 -46.24 -28.78 31.39
C LEU A 869 -46.72 -27.34 31.36
N GLY A 870 -45.80 -26.37 31.33
CA GLY A 870 -46.17 -24.96 31.22
C GLY A 870 -46.77 -24.60 29.86
N ALA A 871 -46.28 -25.19 28.77
CA ALA A 871 -46.90 -25.05 27.46
C ALA A 871 -48.30 -25.66 27.41
N TYR A 872 -48.47 -26.86 28.00
CA TYR A 872 -49.78 -27.48 28.12
C TYR A 872 -50.75 -26.65 28.98
N TYR A 873 -50.28 -26.09 30.10
CA TYR A 873 -51.08 -25.21 30.95
C TYR A 873 -51.48 -23.92 30.23
N ASN A 874 -50.54 -23.28 29.51
CA ASN A 874 -50.81 -22.07 28.75
C ASN A 874 -51.76 -22.31 27.56
N TYR A 875 -51.64 -23.48 26.91
CA TYR A 875 -52.57 -23.91 25.85
C TYR A 875 -53.97 -24.18 26.41
N SER A 876 -54.08 -24.97 27.46
CA SER A 876 -55.37 -25.45 27.99
C SER A 876 -56.14 -24.40 28.79
N THR A 877 -55.43 -23.48 29.46
CA THR A 877 -56.05 -22.47 30.34
C THR A 877 -56.25 -21.13 29.62
N TYR A 878 -55.29 -20.72 28.77
CA TYR A 878 -55.31 -19.41 28.12
C TYR A 878 -55.46 -19.46 26.60
N GLY A 879 -55.56 -20.66 26.00
CA GLY A 879 -55.72 -20.83 24.55
C GLY A 879 -54.51 -20.36 23.73
N ALA A 880 -53.34 -20.19 24.37
CA ALA A 880 -52.13 -19.67 23.74
C ALA A 880 -51.65 -20.57 22.58
N ARG A 881 -51.08 -19.99 21.52
CA ARG A 881 -50.54 -20.73 20.37
C ARG A 881 -49.18 -20.16 19.94
N GLY A 882 -48.37 -20.98 19.29
CA GLY A 882 -47.05 -20.56 18.82
C GLY A 882 -46.09 -20.25 19.98
N LYS A 883 -45.37 -19.12 19.89
CA LYS A 883 -44.33 -18.75 20.86
C LYS A 883 -44.87 -18.40 22.24
N ASP A 884 -46.16 -18.10 22.38
CA ASP A 884 -46.81 -17.79 23.66
C ASP A 884 -47.07 -19.02 24.53
N LEU A 885 -46.77 -20.21 24.02
CA LEU A 885 -46.75 -21.45 24.80
C LEU A 885 -45.55 -21.53 25.75
N ILE A 886 -44.52 -20.70 25.55
CA ILE A 886 -43.31 -20.74 26.37
C ILE A 886 -43.60 -20.12 27.75
N PRO A 887 -43.43 -20.85 28.87
CA PRO A 887 -43.67 -20.32 30.20
C PRO A 887 -42.67 -19.22 30.55
N HIS A 888 -43.15 -18.10 31.09
CA HIS A 888 -42.32 -16.93 31.44
C HIS A 888 -41.45 -16.46 30.26
N ARG A 889 -42.04 -16.43 29.06
CA ARG A 889 -41.38 -16.04 27.80
C ARG A 889 -40.54 -14.77 27.93
N ASP A 890 -41.09 -13.72 28.54
CA ASP A 890 -40.42 -12.42 28.64
C ASP A 890 -39.11 -12.54 29.44
N PHE A 891 -39.09 -13.33 30.51
CA PHE A 891 -37.86 -13.61 31.25
C PHE A 891 -36.79 -14.24 30.35
N TRP A 892 -37.15 -15.25 29.53
CA TRP A 892 -36.20 -15.93 28.65
C TRP A 892 -35.72 -15.07 27.48
N GLN A 893 -36.49 -14.07 27.05
CA GLN A 893 -36.03 -13.10 26.05
C GLN A 893 -35.00 -12.12 26.63
N GLU A 894 -35.08 -11.84 27.94
CA GLU A 894 -34.19 -10.89 28.62
C GLU A 894 -32.88 -11.52 29.15
N VAL A 895 -32.84 -12.85 29.33
CA VAL A 895 -31.65 -13.58 29.84
C VAL A 895 -30.34 -13.25 29.10
N PRO A 896 -30.28 -13.17 27.75
CA PRO A 896 -29.04 -12.83 27.04
C PRO A 896 -28.53 -11.42 27.39
N TYR A 897 -29.44 -10.47 27.60
CA TYR A 897 -29.11 -9.09 27.97
C TYR A 897 -28.66 -9.01 29.43
N MET A 898 -29.32 -9.74 30.32
CA MET A 898 -28.89 -9.85 31.72
C MET A 898 -27.51 -10.50 31.85
N LEU A 899 -27.19 -11.51 31.05
CA LEU A 899 -25.86 -12.13 31.03
C LEU A 899 -24.78 -11.15 30.54
N LYS A 900 -25.11 -10.38 29.49
CA LYS A 900 -24.26 -9.30 28.96
C LYS A 900 -24.00 -8.21 30.00
N ASP A 901 -25.01 -7.84 30.79
CA ASP A 901 -24.86 -6.85 31.87
C ASP A 901 -24.05 -7.38 33.06
N VAL A 902 -24.16 -8.65 33.42
CA VAL A 902 -23.32 -9.25 34.47
C VAL A 902 -21.86 -9.31 34.02
N ILE A 903 -21.60 -9.67 32.77
CA ILE A 903 -20.26 -9.68 32.18
C ILE A 903 -19.70 -8.25 32.07
N SER A 904 -20.51 -7.28 31.62
CA SER A 904 -20.11 -5.87 31.54
C SER A 904 -19.81 -5.29 32.92
N HIS A 905 -20.57 -5.68 33.95
CA HIS A 905 -20.32 -5.26 35.32
C HIS A 905 -19.03 -5.84 35.91
N LEU A 906 -18.73 -7.12 35.65
CA LEU A 906 -17.46 -7.75 36.05
C LEU A 906 -16.25 -7.12 35.35
N CYS A 907 -16.38 -6.72 34.08
CA CYS A 907 -15.35 -5.98 33.35
C CYS A 907 -15.22 -4.51 33.81
N SER A 908 -16.30 -3.88 34.28
CA SER A 908 -16.28 -2.47 34.74
C SER A 908 -15.67 -2.25 36.13
N SER A 909 -15.43 -3.32 36.91
CA SER A 909 -14.76 -3.23 38.23
C SER A 909 -13.23 -3.08 38.16
N VAL A 910 -12.63 -3.10 36.97
CA VAL A 910 -11.18 -2.95 36.74
C VAL A 910 -10.90 -1.85 35.71
N HIS A 911 -11.29 -0.61 36.01
CA HIS A 911 -10.66 0.68 35.65
C HIS A 911 -11.68 1.85 35.72
N PRO A 912 -11.24 3.08 36.05
CA PRO A 912 -12.14 4.18 36.38
C PRO A 912 -12.78 4.81 35.14
N ARG A 913 -14.08 5.11 35.26
CA ARG A 913 -14.96 5.73 34.25
C ARG A 913 -14.48 7.12 33.78
N ARG A 914 -14.59 7.36 32.47
CA ARG A 914 -14.96 8.66 31.88
C ARG A 914 -16.17 8.49 30.95
N SER A 915 -17.07 9.47 31.02
CA SER A 915 -18.42 9.48 30.45
C SER A 915 -18.41 9.63 28.93
N SER A 916 -19.15 8.77 28.23
CA SER A 916 -19.45 8.96 26.81
C SER A 916 -20.61 9.95 26.62
N ARG A 917 -20.46 10.86 25.66
CA ARG A 917 -21.57 11.63 25.11
C ARG A 917 -21.39 11.72 23.60
N GLY A 918 -22.22 10.92 22.91
CA GLY A 918 -22.52 10.81 21.48
C GLY A 918 -21.64 11.54 20.45
N GLY A 919 -20.86 10.75 19.70
CA GLY A 919 -20.27 11.12 18.42
C GLY A 919 -21.17 10.69 17.25
N TYR A 920 -21.26 11.58 16.27
CA TYR A 920 -22.04 11.51 15.04
C TYR A 920 -21.45 10.48 14.04
N VAL A 921 -22.31 9.92 13.19
CA VAL A 921 -21.95 9.09 12.03
C VAL A 921 -22.26 9.91 10.78
N ALA A 922 -21.28 10.12 9.89
CA ALA A 922 -21.47 10.63 8.53
C ALA A 922 -21.08 9.53 7.53
N VAL A 923 -21.87 9.42 6.46
CA VAL A 923 -21.91 8.38 5.41
C VAL A 923 -21.35 8.92 4.11
#